data_AF-E2ALD8-F1
#
_entry.id   AF-E2ALD8-F1
#
_cell.length_a   1.000
_cell.length_b   1.000
_cell.length_c   1.000
_cell.angle_alpha   90.00
_cell.angle_beta   90.00
_cell.angle_gamma   90.00
#
_symmetry.space_group_name_H-M   'P 1'
#
loop_
_entity.id
_entity.type
_entity.pdbx_description
1 polymer ?
#
loop_
_entity_poly.entity_id
_entity_poly.type
_entity_poly.pdbx_seq_one_letter_code
_entity_poly.pdbx_strand_id
1 'polypeptide(L)'
;MVHFDEASKIMDEMMKVTIFKPSEKRRMLEDERKAFPDPNLIMDARHRIFRENFTSFQTKSSILAEARKLLTEEEMKELQLRKEQAFIQKELHKFEQNLQKSRPKFCGPCSRKNIASSNDENFWRTSNKVERAVINKKRSKTTEQKVTVDQKKIKQAFAEVSSVESKDVKQCSINEVEGVSFGNIKVTIRDKTNYVPEHRLNVLGSCFEALRENVRNKRRLREIKTNIQNIASRRNLKSCIHVWRTYVEKAKTRREQAAKNSDVRKIEILIDTITETQKELTKSQRTESKGFLPNTRDTEIRKKTPVRSFVVESPAQNRLNAQKEIIHKQRMRLAEQSKIIEDLKLKQMQEEITKAGEQTINAAKETLTHCGQQTRRTLIQLMRQAGYRDKSLTAPVRVPSPPRFLMRMEARAEARRNRIKLREEARQKKLEDERRKVEAARREEEQERKRSQQEALREAKRIREEREQQRICEMERCKKLNAMAEEFYRKHLLRRYIMEPFIALVEMKNNNIKKVEDHYKRYLLQKAFVRWKIETERQTQIKTELVMSLYNRNLLWHALQKWKQIMREKQQKEQVAKDFSDMRLQNKCFKLWKIKTVEYKAERLKTERLALKHYEEKLKARYFNMWKKYPKIVPDILESERIKNTWREIVQEVVPDFDPRQRGVILED
;
A
#
# COMPACT_ATOMS: atom_id res chain seq x y z
N MET A 1 13.54 19.99 -26.82
CA MET A 1 13.14 19.43 -28.13
C MET A 1 12.31 18.16 -28.00
N VAL A 2 12.68 17.19 -27.16
CA VAL A 2 12.00 15.87 -26.97
C VAL A 2 10.46 15.84 -27.09
N HIS A 3 9.73 16.80 -26.52
CA HIS A 3 8.26 16.82 -26.59
C HIS A 3 7.65 17.01 -27.99
N PHE A 4 8.41 17.48 -29.00
CA PHE A 4 7.89 17.55 -30.36
C PHE A 4 7.78 16.16 -31.02
N ASP A 5 8.74 15.27 -30.75
CA ASP A 5 8.70 13.90 -31.27
C ASP A 5 7.54 13.11 -30.65
N GLU A 6 7.28 13.26 -29.34
CA GLU A 6 6.10 12.67 -28.70
C GLU A 6 4.78 13.19 -29.30
N ALA A 7 4.69 14.50 -29.57
CA ALA A 7 3.49 15.09 -30.18
C ALA A 7 3.25 14.54 -31.60
N SER A 8 4.29 14.47 -32.43
CA SER A 8 4.22 13.86 -33.76
C SER A 8 3.83 12.38 -33.68
N LYS A 9 4.42 11.60 -32.77
CA LYS A 9 4.09 10.17 -32.57
C LYS A 9 2.63 9.96 -32.16
N ILE A 10 2.08 10.83 -31.30
CA ILE A 10 0.68 10.79 -30.88
C ILE A 10 -0.26 11.14 -32.06
N MET A 11 0.10 12.11 -32.91
CA MET A 11 -0.68 12.39 -34.13
C MET A 11 -0.65 11.20 -35.10
N ASP A 12 0.51 10.56 -35.24
CA ASP A 12 0.71 9.38 -36.09
C ASP A 12 -0.07 8.15 -35.58
N GLU A 13 -0.17 7.96 -34.26
CA GLU A 13 -1.06 6.99 -33.63
C GLU A 13 -2.54 7.35 -33.81
N MET A 14 -2.94 8.61 -33.60
CA MET A 14 -4.32 9.07 -33.80
C MET A 14 -4.79 8.91 -35.25
N MET A 15 -3.92 9.10 -36.24
CA MET A 15 -4.20 8.84 -37.65
C MET A 15 -4.37 7.35 -37.96
N LYS A 16 -3.83 6.44 -37.15
CA LYS A 16 -4.02 4.99 -37.27
C LYS A 16 -5.33 4.51 -36.63
N VAL A 17 -5.89 5.22 -35.66
CA VAL A 17 -7.21 4.89 -35.07
C VAL A 17 -8.34 5.10 -36.09
N THR A 18 -9.41 4.30 -35.97
CA THR A 18 -10.61 4.29 -36.82
C THR A 18 -11.63 5.42 -36.50
N ILE A 19 -11.18 6.56 -35.99
CA ILE A 19 -12.04 7.71 -35.63
C ILE A 19 -12.64 8.39 -36.88
N PHE A 20 -11.82 8.53 -37.93
CA PHE A 20 -12.20 9.12 -39.21
C PHE A 20 -12.43 8.02 -40.26
N LYS A 21 -13.47 8.18 -41.08
CA LYS A 21 -13.78 7.29 -42.21
C LYS A 21 -12.71 7.40 -43.31
N PRO A 22 -12.52 6.39 -44.18
CA PRO A 22 -11.53 6.45 -45.26
C PRO A 22 -11.69 7.66 -46.21
N SER A 23 -12.93 8.10 -46.45
CA SER A 23 -13.23 9.31 -47.23
C SER A 23 -12.89 10.62 -46.49
N GLU A 24 -13.10 10.66 -45.17
CA GLU A 24 -12.69 11.77 -44.30
C GLU A 24 -11.15 11.88 -44.28
N LYS A 25 -10.45 10.74 -44.19
CA LYS A 25 -8.98 10.68 -44.26
C LYS A 25 -8.40 11.10 -45.63
N ARG A 26 -9.08 10.81 -46.75
CA ARG A 26 -8.66 11.28 -48.09
C ARG A 26 -8.75 12.80 -48.23
N ARG A 27 -9.86 13.41 -47.82
CA ARG A 27 -9.99 14.89 -47.82
C ARG A 27 -8.92 15.60 -46.99
N MET A 28 -8.46 14.97 -45.89
CA MET A 28 -7.36 15.50 -45.08
C MET A 28 -5.97 15.34 -45.70
N LEU A 29 -5.82 14.50 -46.74
CA LEU A 29 -4.59 14.34 -47.53
C LEU A 29 -4.61 15.19 -48.81
N GLU A 30 -5.78 15.45 -49.38
CA GLU A 30 -5.94 16.27 -50.60
C GLU A 30 -5.71 17.78 -50.37
N ASP A 31 -5.76 18.25 -49.13
CA ASP A 31 -5.68 19.67 -48.74
C ASP A 31 -4.29 20.07 -48.19
N GLU A 32 -3.21 19.54 -48.77
CA GLU A 32 -1.81 19.65 -48.30
C GLU A 32 -1.32 21.08 -48.01
N ARG A 33 -1.99 22.10 -48.54
CA ARG A 33 -1.65 23.52 -48.32
C ARG A 33 -2.19 24.08 -46.99
N LYS A 34 -2.93 23.31 -46.20
CA LYS A 34 -3.40 23.70 -44.86
C LYS A 34 -2.75 22.84 -43.78
N ALA A 35 -1.90 23.44 -42.95
CA ALA A 35 -1.22 22.76 -41.84
C ALA A 35 -2.12 22.34 -40.66
N PHE A 36 -3.45 22.51 -40.78
CA PHE A 36 -4.44 22.15 -39.75
C PHE A 36 -5.71 21.59 -40.40
N PRO A 37 -6.33 20.53 -39.85
CA PRO A 37 -7.61 20.02 -40.34
C PRO A 37 -8.75 21.03 -40.17
N ASP A 38 -9.79 20.91 -41.00
CA ASP A 38 -11.03 21.68 -40.86
C ASP A 38 -11.61 21.52 -39.43
N PRO A 39 -11.80 22.62 -38.65
CA PRO A 39 -12.40 22.58 -37.32
C PRO A 39 -13.76 21.87 -37.28
N ASN A 40 -14.53 21.87 -38.38
CA ASN A 40 -15.81 21.19 -38.47
C ASN A 40 -15.65 19.65 -38.44
N LEU A 41 -14.64 19.10 -39.12
CA LEU A 41 -14.34 17.66 -39.04
C LEU A 41 -13.94 17.24 -37.61
N ILE A 42 -13.22 18.10 -36.89
CA ILE A 42 -12.82 17.86 -35.49
C ILE A 42 -14.04 17.89 -34.56
N MET A 43 -14.99 18.82 -34.80
CA MET A 43 -16.27 18.89 -34.10
C MET A 43 -17.14 17.64 -34.37
N ASP A 44 -17.31 17.25 -35.62
CA ASP A 44 -18.12 16.07 -35.98
C ASP A 44 -17.55 14.76 -35.42
N ALA A 45 -16.21 14.59 -35.45
CA ALA A 45 -15.55 13.46 -34.80
C ALA A 45 -15.82 13.44 -33.28
N ARG A 46 -15.78 14.59 -32.61
CA ARG A 46 -16.18 14.73 -31.20
C ARG A 46 -17.64 14.31 -30.99
N HIS A 47 -18.58 14.83 -31.78
CA HIS A 47 -20.00 14.52 -31.63
C HIS A 47 -20.32 13.05 -31.94
N ARG A 48 -19.60 12.41 -32.87
CA ARG A 48 -19.67 10.96 -33.15
C ARG A 48 -19.26 10.14 -31.92
N ILE A 49 -18.07 10.41 -31.36
CA ILE A 49 -17.55 9.73 -30.16
C ILE A 49 -18.52 9.86 -28.97
N PHE A 50 -19.12 11.04 -28.76
CA PHE A 50 -20.08 11.22 -27.66
C PHE A 50 -21.44 10.54 -27.88
N ARG A 51 -21.87 10.27 -29.11
CA ARG A 51 -23.12 9.52 -29.39
C ARG A 51 -22.95 8.01 -29.30
N GLU A 52 -21.89 7.45 -29.89
CA GLU A 52 -21.67 5.99 -29.98
C GLU A 52 -21.45 5.33 -28.61
N ASN A 53 -20.97 6.09 -27.61
CA ASN A 53 -20.81 5.58 -26.25
C ASN A 53 -22.14 5.16 -25.58
N PHE A 54 -23.29 5.73 -25.97
CA PHE A 54 -24.58 5.42 -25.34
C PHE A 54 -25.26 4.16 -25.91
N THR A 55 -25.11 3.86 -27.19
CA THR A 55 -25.64 2.60 -27.78
C THR A 55 -24.86 1.36 -27.34
N SER A 56 -23.60 1.53 -26.90
CA SER A 56 -22.73 0.44 -26.40
C SER A 56 -23.22 -0.31 -25.14
N PHE A 57 -24.34 0.10 -24.54
CA PHE A 57 -24.86 -0.56 -23.33
C PHE A 57 -25.64 -1.86 -23.60
N GLN A 58 -26.21 -2.02 -24.80
CA GLN A 58 -27.09 -3.16 -25.10
C GLN A 58 -26.33 -4.47 -25.36
N THR A 59 -25.05 -4.41 -25.74
CA THR A 59 -24.18 -5.59 -25.95
C THR A 59 -23.52 -6.11 -24.67
N LYS A 60 -23.44 -5.31 -23.61
CA LYS A 60 -22.78 -5.67 -22.33
C LYS A 60 -23.54 -6.77 -21.57
N SER A 61 -24.85 -6.92 -21.80
CA SER A 61 -25.65 -8.03 -21.27
C SER A 61 -25.27 -9.38 -21.90
N SER A 62 -24.99 -9.41 -23.21
CA SER A 62 -24.56 -10.61 -23.93
C SER A 62 -23.21 -11.12 -23.41
N ILE A 63 -22.22 -10.23 -23.32
CA ILE A 63 -20.87 -10.55 -22.80
C ILE A 63 -20.95 -11.07 -21.35
N LEU A 64 -21.84 -10.51 -20.51
CA LEU A 64 -22.05 -11.01 -19.15
C LEU A 64 -22.78 -12.37 -19.08
N ALA A 65 -23.57 -12.74 -20.09
CA ALA A 65 -24.19 -14.06 -20.18
C ALA A 65 -23.17 -15.12 -20.66
N GLU A 66 -22.34 -14.77 -21.62
CA GLU A 66 -21.26 -15.62 -22.14
C GLU A 66 -20.18 -15.88 -21.09
N ALA A 67 -19.72 -14.84 -20.38
CA ALA A 67 -18.78 -14.97 -19.27
C ALA A 67 -19.33 -15.86 -18.14
N ARG A 68 -20.65 -15.87 -17.90
CA ARG A 68 -21.29 -16.78 -16.93
C ARG A 68 -21.28 -18.23 -17.40
N LYS A 69 -21.54 -18.51 -18.69
CA LYS A 69 -21.45 -19.87 -19.25
C LYS A 69 -20.06 -20.45 -19.08
N LEU A 70 -19.03 -19.71 -19.50
CA LEU A 70 -17.63 -20.15 -19.41
C LEU A 70 -17.23 -20.49 -17.96
N LEU A 71 -17.66 -19.68 -17.00
CA LEU A 71 -17.39 -19.92 -15.57
C LEU A 71 -18.08 -21.20 -15.06
N THR A 72 -19.34 -21.46 -15.45
CA THR A 72 -20.02 -22.72 -15.11
C THR A 72 -19.41 -23.96 -15.80
N GLU A 73 -18.84 -23.81 -16.99
CA GLU A 73 -18.09 -24.89 -17.64
C GLU A 73 -16.76 -25.19 -16.94
N GLU A 74 -16.06 -24.16 -16.46
CA GLU A 74 -14.82 -24.30 -15.71
C GLU A 74 -15.06 -25.00 -14.35
N GLU A 75 -16.11 -24.60 -13.62
CA GLU A 75 -16.54 -25.29 -12.38
C GLU A 75 -16.87 -26.77 -12.61
N MET A 76 -17.55 -27.09 -13.72
CA MET A 76 -17.88 -28.48 -14.09
C MET A 76 -16.62 -29.31 -14.42
N LYS A 77 -15.65 -28.72 -15.15
CA LYS A 77 -14.37 -29.35 -15.47
C LYS A 77 -13.53 -29.59 -14.21
N GLU A 78 -13.47 -28.63 -13.28
CA GLU A 78 -12.77 -28.82 -12.00
C GLU A 78 -13.44 -29.93 -11.16
N LEU A 79 -14.77 -30.01 -11.17
CA LEU A 79 -15.52 -31.03 -10.43
C LEU A 79 -15.36 -32.44 -11.03
N GLN A 80 -15.13 -32.57 -12.34
CA GLN A 80 -14.71 -33.83 -12.96
C GLN A 80 -13.29 -34.23 -12.52
N LEU A 81 -12.32 -33.31 -12.65
CA LEU A 81 -10.91 -33.56 -12.31
C LEU A 81 -10.73 -33.93 -10.82
N ARG A 82 -11.51 -33.32 -9.92
CA ARG A 82 -11.57 -33.71 -8.50
C ARG A 82 -12.15 -35.11 -8.28
N LYS A 83 -13.11 -35.58 -9.09
CA LYS A 83 -13.64 -36.96 -9.02
C LYS A 83 -12.59 -37.98 -9.46
N GLU A 84 -11.83 -37.68 -10.51
CA GLU A 84 -10.74 -38.52 -11.00
C GLU A 84 -9.61 -38.64 -9.95
N GLN A 85 -9.17 -37.52 -9.36
CA GLN A 85 -8.21 -37.54 -8.26
C GLN A 85 -8.71 -38.37 -7.07
N ALA A 86 -9.99 -38.23 -6.69
CA ALA A 86 -10.60 -39.02 -5.62
C ALA A 86 -10.75 -40.52 -5.96
N PHE A 87 -10.84 -40.88 -7.25
CA PHE A 87 -10.79 -42.28 -7.70
C PHE A 87 -9.36 -42.84 -7.59
N ILE A 88 -8.36 -42.12 -8.12
CA ILE A 88 -6.95 -42.52 -8.05
C ILE A 88 -6.49 -42.70 -6.58
N GLN A 89 -6.87 -41.80 -5.68
CA GLN A 89 -6.57 -41.94 -4.25
C GLN A 89 -7.21 -43.18 -3.60
N LYS A 90 -8.42 -43.58 -4.02
CA LYS A 90 -9.06 -44.81 -3.55
C LYS A 90 -8.34 -46.06 -4.04
N GLU A 91 -7.92 -46.09 -5.30
CA GLU A 91 -7.12 -47.22 -5.83
C GLU A 91 -5.75 -47.28 -5.16
N LEU A 92 -5.03 -46.16 -5.01
CA LEU A 92 -3.76 -46.12 -4.27
C LEU A 92 -3.90 -46.68 -2.85
N HIS A 93 -4.97 -46.35 -2.12
CA HIS A 93 -5.20 -46.88 -0.78
C HIS A 93 -5.61 -48.36 -0.78
N LYS A 94 -6.32 -48.86 -1.80
CA LYS A 94 -6.52 -50.31 -1.99
C LYS A 94 -5.19 -51.02 -2.24
N PHE A 95 -4.33 -50.48 -3.10
CA PHE A 95 -2.98 -51.03 -3.35
C PHE A 95 -2.14 -51.03 -2.08
N GLU A 96 -2.15 -49.96 -1.29
CA GLU A 96 -1.50 -49.89 0.03
C GLU A 96 -2.01 -50.98 0.98
N GLN A 97 -3.33 -51.12 1.13
CA GLN A 97 -3.92 -52.17 1.96
C GLN A 97 -3.58 -53.58 1.46
N ASN A 98 -3.51 -53.79 0.14
CA ASN A 98 -3.14 -55.08 -0.44
C ASN A 98 -1.64 -55.38 -0.26
N LEU A 99 -0.76 -54.38 -0.33
CA LEU A 99 0.66 -54.49 0.04
C LEU A 99 0.85 -54.78 1.54
N GLN A 100 0.00 -54.23 2.41
CA GLN A 100 0.02 -54.58 3.84
C GLN A 100 -0.48 -56.02 4.12
N LYS A 101 -1.36 -56.57 3.26
CA LYS A 101 -1.82 -57.97 3.34
C LYS A 101 -0.82 -58.97 2.74
N SER A 102 -0.13 -58.61 1.67
CA SER A 102 0.79 -59.51 0.93
C SER A 102 2.22 -59.53 1.49
N ARG A 103 2.61 -58.57 2.33
CA ARG A 103 3.90 -58.63 3.05
C ARG A 103 3.95 -59.87 3.97
N PRO A 104 4.97 -60.74 3.82
CA PRO A 104 5.16 -61.87 4.73
C PRO A 104 5.28 -61.40 6.19
N LYS A 105 4.51 -62.02 7.08
CA LYS A 105 4.60 -61.77 8.53
C LYS A 105 5.85 -62.45 9.08
N PHE A 106 6.98 -61.75 9.03
CA PHE A 106 8.23 -62.19 9.68
C PHE A 106 8.06 -62.22 11.21
N CYS A 107 7.59 -63.36 11.71
CA CYS A 107 7.52 -63.66 13.14
C CYS A 107 8.89 -64.14 13.63
N GLY A 108 9.75 -63.21 14.02
CA GLY A 108 11.04 -63.53 14.63
C GLY A 108 11.67 -62.30 15.30
N PRO A 109 12.12 -62.38 16.57
CA PRO A 109 12.80 -61.27 17.24
C PRO A 109 14.27 -61.19 16.78
N CYS A 110 14.50 -60.74 15.54
CA CYS A 110 15.84 -60.56 15.00
C CYS A 110 16.67 -59.63 15.90
N SER A 111 17.78 -60.14 16.42
CA SER A 111 18.63 -59.42 17.38
C SER A 111 19.29 -58.21 16.71
N ARG A 112 19.02 -57.01 17.24
CA ARG A 112 19.64 -55.76 16.76
C ARG A 112 21.12 -55.69 17.14
N LYS A 113 21.98 -56.32 16.34
CA LYS A 113 23.38 -55.92 16.15
C LYS A 113 23.67 -55.94 14.64
N ASN A 114 24.44 -54.96 14.18
CA ASN A 114 25.01 -54.88 12.82
C ASN A 114 24.01 -54.81 11.65
N ILE A 115 23.16 -53.76 11.64
CA ILE A 115 22.72 -53.12 10.38
C ILE A 115 23.14 -51.65 10.46
N ALA A 116 23.76 -51.13 9.40
CA ALA A 116 24.43 -49.84 9.40
C ALA A 116 23.48 -48.65 9.62
N SER A 117 24.02 -47.58 10.20
CA SER A 117 23.32 -46.30 10.34
C SER A 117 23.16 -45.62 8.98
N SER A 118 21.95 -45.68 8.40
CA SER A 118 21.56 -44.99 7.17
C SER A 118 21.50 -43.45 7.35
N ASN A 119 22.65 -42.84 7.59
CA ASN A 119 22.88 -41.38 7.64
C ASN A 119 24.26 -41.03 7.06
N ASP A 120 24.77 -41.86 6.14
CA ASP A 120 26.04 -41.63 5.45
C ASP A 120 25.81 -40.85 4.14
N GLU A 121 25.93 -39.51 4.21
CA GLU A 121 25.79 -38.62 3.05
C GLU A 121 26.91 -38.79 1.99
N ASN A 122 27.92 -39.63 2.25
CA ASN A 122 28.97 -39.89 1.25
C ASN A 122 28.49 -40.83 0.14
N PHE A 123 27.52 -41.72 0.41
CA PHE A 123 27.07 -42.74 -0.55
C PHE A 123 26.46 -42.14 -1.84
N TRP A 124 25.81 -40.99 -1.75
CA TRP A 124 25.19 -40.30 -2.89
C TRP A 124 26.11 -39.27 -3.58
N ARG A 125 27.38 -39.14 -3.17
CA ARG A 125 28.29 -38.07 -3.63
C ARG A 125 29.21 -38.48 -4.81
N THR A 126 28.83 -39.50 -5.58
CA THR A 126 29.65 -40.13 -6.64
C THR A 126 29.07 -39.98 -8.07
N SER A 127 28.25 -38.96 -8.33
CA SER A 127 27.67 -38.69 -9.67
C SER A 127 28.03 -37.32 -10.27
N ASN A 128 29.11 -36.66 -9.82
CA ASN A 128 29.58 -35.39 -10.39
C ASN A 128 31.10 -35.19 -10.22
N LYS A 129 31.90 -35.96 -10.97
CA LYS A 129 33.37 -35.80 -11.09
C LYS A 129 33.87 -36.01 -12.53
N VAL A 130 33.23 -35.37 -13.49
CA VAL A 130 33.79 -35.15 -14.85
C VAL A 130 33.71 -33.66 -15.21
N GLU A 131 34.28 -32.81 -14.36
CA GLU A 131 34.78 -31.49 -14.79
C GLU A 131 35.75 -30.90 -13.75
N ARG A 132 36.60 -29.96 -14.19
CA ARG A 132 37.39 -29.03 -13.37
C ARG A 132 38.37 -29.67 -12.38
N ALA A 133 39.34 -30.38 -12.93
CA ALA A 133 40.72 -30.14 -12.52
C ALA A 133 41.17 -28.73 -12.99
N VAL A 134 42.33 -28.26 -12.51
CA VAL A 134 42.94 -26.93 -12.80
C VAL A 134 42.23 -25.75 -12.12
N ILE A 135 42.79 -25.28 -11.00
CA ILE A 135 43.34 -23.91 -10.78
C ILE A 135 43.91 -23.84 -9.34
N ASN A 136 45.21 -23.50 -9.24
CA ASN A 136 46.00 -22.96 -8.09
C ASN A 136 45.74 -23.46 -6.65
N LYS A 137 46.71 -24.06 -5.92
CA LYS A 137 48.02 -23.54 -5.43
C LYS A 137 47.98 -22.20 -4.65
N LYS A 138 48.07 -22.25 -3.30
CA LYS A 138 49.22 -21.79 -2.47
C LYS A 138 48.86 -21.55 -0.99
N ARG A 139 49.82 -21.87 -0.09
CA ARG A 139 50.03 -21.34 1.28
C ARG A 139 48.91 -21.60 2.33
N SER A 140 49.19 -21.75 3.64
CA SER A 140 50.45 -22.05 4.34
C SER A 140 50.21 -22.51 5.80
N LYS A 141 51.24 -23.15 6.37
CA LYS A 141 51.75 -23.05 7.76
C LYS A 141 51.15 -21.89 8.61
N THR A 142 50.91 -22.01 9.93
CA THR A 142 51.21 -23.08 10.93
C THR A 142 50.10 -23.09 12.03
N THR A 143 50.20 -23.43 13.34
CA THR A 143 51.32 -23.64 14.30
C THR A 143 50.89 -24.51 15.51
N GLU A 144 51.85 -24.76 16.40
CA GLU A 144 51.82 -25.36 17.76
C GLU A 144 50.95 -24.57 18.78
N GLN A 145 50.76 -24.96 20.07
CA GLN A 145 51.58 -25.80 20.96
C GLN A 145 50.78 -26.51 22.10
N LYS A 146 51.44 -27.40 22.85
CA LYS A 146 50.92 -28.09 24.05
C LYS A 146 51.01 -27.20 25.30
N VAL A 147 50.31 -27.57 26.39
CA VAL A 147 50.93 -28.02 27.66
C VAL A 147 49.89 -28.66 28.59
N THR A 148 50.33 -29.63 29.39
CA THR A 148 49.56 -30.37 30.40
C THR A 148 50.19 -30.18 31.78
N VAL A 149 49.39 -30.13 32.85
CA VAL A 149 49.65 -30.63 34.22
C VAL A 149 48.30 -30.51 34.96
N ASP A 150 47.67 -31.53 35.58
CA ASP A 150 48.07 -32.70 36.39
C ASP A 150 48.07 -32.43 37.91
N GLN A 151 47.90 -33.50 38.69
CA GLN A 151 47.90 -33.61 40.16
C GLN A 151 46.58 -33.33 40.92
N LYS A 152 46.22 -34.02 42.02
CA LYS A 152 46.58 -35.35 42.60
C LYS A 152 45.55 -35.71 43.71
N LYS A 153 45.39 -37.02 43.95
CA LYS A 153 45.25 -37.79 45.24
C LYS A 153 44.87 -37.01 46.54
N ILE A 154 44.02 -37.53 47.43
CA ILE A 154 44.29 -38.61 48.44
C ILE A 154 42.94 -39.26 48.86
N LYS A 155 42.69 -40.56 49.15
CA LYS A 155 43.39 -41.77 49.65
C LYS A 155 43.36 -42.06 51.19
N GLN A 156 42.29 -42.69 51.69
CA GLN A 156 42.25 -43.71 52.78
C GLN A 156 40.78 -44.16 53.00
N ALA A 157 40.34 -45.41 53.17
CA ALA A 157 40.93 -46.75 53.34
C ALA A 157 41.34 -47.21 54.76
N PHE A 158 40.54 -48.13 55.33
CA PHE A 158 40.85 -49.35 56.10
C PHE A 158 39.57 -50.25 55.98
N ALA A 159 39.63 -51.51 55.51
CA ALA A 159 39.95 -52.76 56.24
C ALA A 159 38.76 -53.26 57.12
N GLU A 160 38.48 -54.56 57.36
CA GLU A 160 39.11 -55.86 57.03
C GLU A 160 37.98 -56.97 57.06
N VAL A 161 38.09 -58.32 57.02
CA VAL A 161 39.13 -59.37 57.13
C VAL A 161 38.68 -60.63 56.34
N SER A 162 39.59 -61.38 55.67
CA SER A 162 39.46 -62.82 55.25
C SER A 162 38.31 -63.23 54.27
N SER A 163 38.23 -64.41 53.64
CA SER A 163 39.16 -65.39 53.01
C SER A 163 38.28 -66.43 52.23
N VAL A 164 38.69 -67.49 51.52
CA VAL A 164 40.01 -68.12 51.22
C VAL A 164 39.96 -68.72 49.78
N GLU A 165 40.64 -69.84 49.52
CA GLU A 165 40.72 -70.61 48.26
C GLU A 165 39.62 -71.71 48.18
N SER A 166 39.42 -72.57 47.17
CA SER A 166 40.30 -73.03 46.06
C SER A 166 39.59 -73.56 44.80
N LYS A 167 40.34 -73.56 43.69
CA LYS A 167 40.58 -74.61 42.65
C LYS A 167 39.92 -76.02 42.83
N ASP A 168 39.73 -76.87 41.80
CA ASP A 168 40.35 -76.96 40.45
C ASP A 168 39.58 -77.85 39.40
N VAL A 169 40.10 -77.92 38.15
CA VAL A 169 40.08 -79.05 37.16
C VAL A 169 38.78 -79.53 36.43
N LYS A 170 38.80 -79.39 35.08
CA LYS A 170 38.49 -80.31 33.91
C LYS A 170 37.45 -81.47 34.00
N GLN A 171 36.94 -82.10 32.91
CA GLN A 171 36.73 -81.85 31.45
C GLN A 171 36.11 -83.15 30.82
N CYS A 172 35.60 -83.13 29.57
CA CYS A 172 35.13 -84.29 28.75
C CYS A 172 33.77 -84.92 29.15
N SER A 173 33.01 -85.61 28.28
CA SER A 173 33.03 -85.72 26.79
C SER A 173 31.67 -86.17 26.21
N ILE A 174 31.58 -86.17 24.88
CA ILE A 174 30.42 -86.51 24.01
C ILE A 174 30.12 -88.02 24.03
N ASN A 175 28.84 -88.44 23.92
CA ASN A 175 28.34 -89.46 22.96
C ASN A 175 26.83 -89.77 23.11
N GLU A 176 26.28 -90.50 22.13
CA GLU A 176 24.85 -90.72 21.85
C GLU A 176 24.25 -91.92 22.59
N VAL A 177 22.93 -91.89 22.82
CA VAL A 177 22.06 -93.09 22.96
C VAL A 177 20.71 -92.78 22.31
N GLU A 178 20.18 -93.71 21.52
CA GLU A 178 18.89 -93.57 20.83
C GLU A 178 17.67 -93.95 21.70
N GLY A 179 16.54 -93.30 21.39
CA GLY A 179 15.20 -93.90 21.34
C GLY A 179 14.66 -94.74 22.51
N VAL A 180 13.87 -94.11 23.40
CA VAL A 180 12.72 -94.78 24.04
C VAL A 180 11.47 -93.90 23.93
N SER A 181 10.35 -94.53 23.56
CA SER A 181 9.06 -93.87 23.41
C SER A 181 8.41 -93.50 24.75
N PHE A 182 8.24 -92.21 24.99
CA PHE A 182 7.25 -91.64 25.92
C PHE A 182 6.52 -90.54 25.15
N GLY A 183 5.21 -90.38 25.22
CA GLY A 183 4.21 -91.01 26.07
C GLY A 183 3.08 -89.99 26.25
N ASN A 184 1.83 -90.33 25.93
CA ASN A 184 0.76 -89.35 25.72
C ASN A 184 0.37 -88.59 27.01
N ILE A 185 1.04 -87.47 27.31
CA ILE A 185 0.66 -86.56 28.40
C ILE A 185 -0.63 -85.83 28.01
N LYS A 186 -1.75 -86.45 28.37
CA LYS A 186 -3.11 -85.91 28.26
C LYS A 186 -3.29 -84.77 29.27
N VAL A 187 -2.80 -83.57 28.93
CA VAL A 187 -2.84 -82.39 29.80
C VAL A 187 -4.28 -82.01 30.16
N THR A 188 -4.76 -82.50 31.30
CA THR A 188 -6.04 -82.10 31.86
C THR A 188 -5.92 -80.70 32.45
N ILE A 189 -6.21 -79.67 31.63
CA ILE A 189 -6.39 -78.28 32.10
C ILE A 189 -7.72 -78.17 32.87
N ARG A 190 -7.79 -78.85 34.01
CA ARG A 190 -8.72 -78.51 35.10
C ARG A 190 -8.00 -77.51 35.97
N ASP A 191 -8.31 -76.24 35.72
CA ASP A 191 -8.60 -75.23 36.75
C ASP A 191 -8.78 -73.86 36.08
N LYS A 192 -9.85 -73.76 35.28
CA LYS A 192 -10.45 -72.46 35.00
C LYS A 192 -11.21 -72.04 36.26
N THR A 193 -10.63 -71.16 37.06
CA THR A 193 -11.35 -70.46 38.12
C THR A 193 -12.60 -69.81 37.53
N ASN A 194 -13.79 -70.21 37.99
CA ASN A 194 -15.08 -69.65 37.57
C ASN A 194 -15.25 -68.21 38.09
N TYR A 195 -14.51 -67.28 37.52
CA TYR A 195 -14.74 -65.85 37.73
C TYR A 195 -15.93 -65.41 36.88
N VAL A 196 -17.01 -64.98 37.55
CA VAL A 196 -18.35 -64.85 36.97
C VAL A 196 -18.34 -64.00 35.68
N PRO A 197 -18.79 -64.54 34.53
CA PRO A 197 -18.77 -63.82 33.24
C PRO A 197 -19.51 -62.49 33.27
N GLU A 198 -20.58 -62.41 34.05
CA GLU A 198 -21.45 -61.24 34.22
C GLU A 198 -20.67 -59.99 34.62
N HIS A 199 -19.72 -60.07 35.57
CA HIS A 199 -18.97 -58.88 35.97
C HIS A 199 -18.11 -58.33 34.81
N ARG A 200 -17.57 -59.20 33.95
CA ARG A 200 -16.82 -58.78 32.76
C ARG A 200 -17.74 -58.20 31.69
N LEU A 201 -18.93 -58.76 31.51
CA LEU A 201 -19.95 -58.25 30.59
C LEU A 201 -20.50 -56.90 31.06
N ASN A 202 -20.77 -56.73 32.36
CA ASN A 202 -21.26 -55.49 32.96
C ASN A 202 -20.23 -54.36 32.84
N VAL A 203 -18.94 -54.63 33.10
CA VAL A 203 -17.86 -53.64 32.89
C VAL A 203 -17.75 -53.25 31.41
N LEU A 204 -17.87 -54.20 30.48
CA LEU A 204 -17.91 -53.90 29.04
C LEU A 204 -19.14 -53.06 28.66
N GLY A 205 -20.32 -53.39 29.19
CA GLY A 205 -21.55 -52.63 29.01
C GLY A 205 -21.43 -51.18 29.50
N SER A 206 -20.88 -50.98 30.70
CA SER A 206 -20.57 -49.65 31.23
C SER A 206 -19.59 -48.87 30.33
N CYS A 207 -18.57 -49.53 29.78
CA CYS A 207 -17.67 -48.90 28.79
C CYS A 207 -18.39 -48.54 27.48
N PHE A 208 -19.31 -49.36 26.99
CA PHE A 208 -20.08 -49.08 25.77
C PHE A 208 -21.09 -47.93 25.96
N GLU A 209 -21.77 -47.83 27.09
CA GLU A 209 -22.62 -46.67 27.37
C GLU A 209 -21.81 -45.39 27.61
N ALA A 210 -20.67 -45.47 28.31
CA ALA A 210 -19.76 -44.33 28.41
C ALA A 210 -19.25 -43.85 27.02
N LEU A 211 -19.03 -44.77 26.08
CA LEU A 211 -18.70 -44.44 24.68
C LEU A 211 -19.89 -43.82 23.93
N ARG A 212 -21.11 -44.36 24.07
CA ARG A 212 -22.35 -43.79 23.49
C ARG A 212 -22.56 -42.35 23.99
N GLU A 213 -22.42 -42.12 25.28
CA GLU A 213 -22.60 -40.79 25.88
C GLU A 213 -21.44 -39.83 25.52
N ASN A 214 -20.22 -40.32 25.33
CA ASN A 214 -19.12 -39.53 24.76
C ASN A 214 -19.43 -39.07 23.32
N VAL A 215 -20.02 -39.95 22.49
CA VAL A 215 -20.45 -39.61 21.12
C VAL A 215 -21.60 -38.60 21.11
N ARG A 216 -22.60 -38.76 21.98
CA ARG A 216 -23.69 -37.78 22.17
C ARG A 216 -23.15 -36.41 22.59
N ASN A 217 -22.24 -36.34 23.55
CA ASN A 217 -21.68 -35.07 24.00
C ASN A 217 -20.73 -34.44 22.96
N LYS A 218 -19.98 -35.24 22.19
CA LYS A 218 -19.27 -34.75 20.98
C LYS A 218 -20.19 -34.25 19.88
N ARG A 219 -21.44 -34.71 19.80
CA ARG A 219 -22.47 -34.14 18.91
C ARG A 219 -22.98 -32.80 19.45
N ARG A 220 -23.42 -32.76 20.71
CA ARG A 220 -23.85 -31.52 21.41
C ARG A 220 -22.79 -30.41 21.33
N LEU A 221 -21.51 -30.71 21.58
CA LEU A 221 -20.42 -29.72 21.48
C LEU A 221 -20.24 -29.14 20.08
N ARG A 222 -20.51 -29.91 19.02
CA ARG A 222 -20.50 -29.40 17.63
C ARG A 222 -21.70 -28.51 17.35
N GLU A 223 -22.88 -28.89 17.83
CA GLU A 223 -24.12 -28.11 17.71
C GLU A 223 -24.05 -26.79 18.52
N ILE A 224 -23.41 -26.79 19.69
CA ILE A 224 -23.10 -25.58 20.47
C ILE A 224 -22.11 -24.70 19.71
N LYS A 225 -21.03 -25.27 19.14
CA LYS A 225 -20.04 -24.51 18.37
C LYS A 225 -20.66 -23.83 17.14
N THR A 226 -21.49 -24.52 16.37
CA THR A 226 -22.18 -23.92 15.21
C THR A 226 -23.20 -22.87 15.63
N ASN A 227 -23.92 -23.06 16.75
CA ASN A 227 -24.81 -22.04 17.30
C ASN A 227 -24.07 -20.77 17.74
N ILE A 228 -22.93 -20.90 18.45
CA ILE A 228 -22.09 -19.75 18.82
C ILE A 228 -21.60 -19.00 17.56
N GLN A 229 -21.14 -19.74 16.55
CA GLN A 229 -20.69 -19.15 15.28
C GLN A 229 -21.84 -18.45 14.52
N ASN A 230 -23.03 -19.03 14.52
CA ASN A 230 -24.24 -18.42 13.93
C ASN A 230 -24.67 -17.15 14.70
N ILE A 231 -24.59 -17.15 16.02
CA ILE A 231 -24.87 -15.96 16.85
C ILE A 231 -23.84 -14.85 16.58
N ALA A 232 -22.55 -15.20 16.47
CA ALA A 232 -21.50 -14.25 16.10
C ALA A 232 -21.73 -13.65 14.70
N SER A 233 -22.02 -14.48 13.68
CA SER A 233 -22.35 -14.01 12.33
C SER A 233 -23.59 -13.11 12.31
N ARG A 234 -24.64 -13.45 13.06
CA ARG A 234 -25.85 -12.61 13.21
C ARG A 234 -25.55 -11.27 13.91
N ARG A 235 -24.67 -11.24 14.92
CA ARG A 235 -24.22 -10.00 15.58
C ARG A 235 -23.40 -9.13 14.63
N ASN A 236 -22.46 -9.72 13.88
CA ASN A 236 -21.63 -9.02 12.90
C ASN A 236 -22.49 -8.44 11.76
N LEU A 237 -23.48 -9.19 11.26
CA LEU A 237 -24.41 -8.70 10.25
C LEU A 237 -25.26 -7.53 10.79
N LYS A 238 -25.80 -7.63 12.02
CA LYS A 238 -26.51 -6.52 12.66
C LYS A 238 -25.61 -5.28 12.83
N SER A 239 -24.34 -5.45 13.18
CA SER A 239 -23.36 -4.36 13.26
C SER A 239 -23.12 -3.71 11.89
N CYS A 240 -22.91 -4.49 10.84
CA CYS A 240 -22.74 -3.97 9.48
C CYS A 240 -23.99 -3.20 8.99
N ILE A 241 -25.20 -3.71 9.27
CA ILE A 241 -26.47 -3.03 8.96
C ILE A 241 -26.59 -1.71 9.75
N HIS A 242 -26.15 -1.67 11.01
CA HIS A 242 -26.16 -0.44 11.82
C HIS A 242 -25.13 0.59 11.32
N VAL A 243 -23.92 0.17 10.96
CA VAL A 243 -22.90 1.04 10.34
C VAL A 243 -23.41 1.59 9.00
N TRP A 244 -24.04 0.75 8.16
CA TRP A 244 -24.65 1.19 6.92
C TRP A 244 -25.80 2.19 7.15
N ARG A 245 -26.72 1.89 8.08
CA ARG A 245 -27.84 2.79 8.42
C ARG A 245 -27.34 4.16 8.94
N THR A 246 -26.35 4.16 9.85
CA THR A 246 -25.77 5.44 10.34
C THR A 246 -24.99 6.19 9.27
N TYR A 247 -24.40 5.51 8.28
CA TYR A 247 -23.81 6.16 7.10
C TYR A 247 -24.89 6.76 6.18
N VAL A 248 -26.00 6.06 5.95
CA VAL A 248 -27.14 6.55 5.16
C VAL A 248 -27.76 7.80 5.81
N GLU A 249 -28.03 7.79 7.11
CA GLU A 249 -28.57 8.98 7.80
C GLU A 249 -27.56 10.15 7.83
N LYS A 250 -26.25 9.88 7.95
CA LYS A 250 -25.21 10.91 7.81
C LYS A 250 -25.12 11.46 6.38
N ALA A 251 -25.39 10.65 5.36
CA ALA A 251 -25.48 11.11 3.97
C ALA A 251 -26.76 11.92 3.70
N LYS A 252 -27.89 11.53 4.31
CA LYS A 252 -29.19 12.22 4.23
C LYS A 252 -29.12 13.61 4.88
N THR A 253 -28.71 13.67 6.15
CA THR A 253 -28.52 14.93 6.88
C THR A 253 -27.50 15.87 6.22
N ARG A 254 -26.45 15.35 5.59
CA ARG A 254 -25.54 16.16 4.74
C ARG A 254 -26.23 16.76 3.51
N ARG A 255 -27.13 16.03 2.85
CA ARG A 255 -27.93 16.57 1.72
C ARG A 255 -28.92 17.64 2.20
N GLU A 256 -29.59 17.41 3.33
CA GLU A 256 -30.50 18.38 3.95
C GLU A 256 -29.78 19.65 4.40
N GLN A 257 -28.57 19.53 4.98
CA GLN A 257 -27.71 20.67 5.29
C GLN A 257 -27.21 21.39 4.03
N ALA A 258 -26.85 20.66 2.97
CA ALA A 258 -26.44 21.27 1.69
C ALA A 258 -27.59 22.04 1.03
N ALA A 259 -28.84 21.54 1.11
CA ALA A 259 -30.02 22.26 0.66
C ALA A 259 -30.25 23.54 1.49
N LYS A 260 -30.33 23.42 2.82
CA LYS A 260 -30.49 24.58 3.72
C LYS A 260 -29.38 25.63 3.54
N ASN A 261 -28.14 25.21 3.36
CA ASN A 261 -27.01 26.12 3.10
C ASN A 261 -27.06 26.75 1.68
N SER A 262 -27.72 26.11 0.72
CA SER A 262 -28.01 26.71 -0.59
C SER A 262 -29.04 27.84 -0.44
N ASP A 263 -30.12 27.59 0.30
CA ASP A 263 -31.19 28.57 0.51
C ASP A 263 -30.73 29.74 1.39
N VAL A 264 -29.94 29.50 2.44
CA VAL A 264 -29.26 30.56 3.21
C VAL A 264 -28.34 31.40 2.33
N ARG A 265 -27.62 30.81 1.37
CA ARG A 265 -26.79 31.59 0.42
C ARG A 265 -27.63 32.41 -0.57
N LYS A 266 -28.79 31.91 -1.01
CA LYS A 266 -29.73 32.73 -1.82
C LYS A 266 -30.23 33.93 -1.01
N ILE A 267 -30.49 33.74 0.28
CA ILE A 267 -30.91 34.81 1.20
C ILE A 267 -29.76 35.80 1.45
N GLU A 268 -28.51 35.34 1.65
CA GLU A 268 -27.32 36.23 1.72
C GLU A 268 -27.20 37.09 0.45
N ILE A 269 -27.25 36.48 -0.74
CA ILE A 269 -27.17 37.20 -2.03
C ILE A 269 -28.33 38.21 -2.22
N LEU A 270 -29.53 37.86 -1.77
CA LEU A 270 -30.70 38.74 -1.85
C LEU A 270 -30.62 39.90 -0.85
N ILE A 271 -30.06 39.69 0.33
CA ILE A 271 -29.75 40.77 1.28
C ILE A 271 -28.64 41.67 0.72
N ASP A 272 -27.55 41.10 0.20
CA ASP A 272 -26.43 41.87 -0.36
C ASP A 272 -26.91 42.79 -1.49
N THR A 273 -27.69 42.28 -2.44
CA THR A 273 -28.30 43.07 -3.54
C THR A 273 -29.32 44.12 -3.06
N ILE A 274 -30.07 43.86 -1.98
CA ILE A 274 -30.89 44.91 -1.32
C ILE A 274 -30.00 46.00 -0.71
N THR A 275 -28.89 45.64 -0.05
CA THR A 275 -27.98 46.68 0.48
C THR A 275 -27.23 47.43 -0.61
N GLU A 276 -26.95 46.80 -1.76
CA GLU A 276 -26.28 47.42 -2.90
C GLU A 276 -27.18 48.43 -3.59
N THR A 277 -28.43 48.05 -3.90
CA THR A 277 -29.45 48.98 -4.42
C THR A 277 -29.75 50.12 -3.44
N GLN A 278 -29.79 49.87 -2.12
CA GLN A 278 -29.86 50.94 -1.12
C GLN A 278 -28.62 51.86 -1.11
N LYS A 279 -27.41 51.33 -1.33
CA LYS A 279 -26.17 52.13 -1.47
C LYS A 279 -26.16 52.96 -2.75
N GLU A 280 -26.78 52.49 -3.84
CA GLU A 280 -26.92 53.26 -5.08
C GLU A 280 -27.97 54.38 -4.96
N LEU A 281 -29.12 54.10 -4.33
CA LEU A 281 -30.13 55.12 -4.00
C LEU A 281 -29.56 56.21 -3.07
N THR A 282 -28.84 55.82 -2.02
CA THR A 282 -28.23 56.78 -1.08
C THR A 282 -26.98 57.49 -1.62
N LYS A 283 -26.29 56.94 -2.62
CA LYS A 283 -25.30 57.68 -3.41
C LYS A 283 -25.97 58.72 -4.31
N SER A 284 -27.05 58.34 -4.98
CA SER A 284 -27.81 59.23 -5.89
C SER A 284 -28.38 60.47 -5.18
N GLN A 285 -28.65 60.38 -3.86
CA GLN A 285 -29.07 61.52 -3.03
C GLN A 285 -27.91 62.33 -2.42
N ARG A 286 -26.63 61.97 -2.63
CA ARG A 286 -25.48 62.58 -1.93
C ARG A 286 -24.49 63.34 -2.82
N THR A 287 -24.84 63.59 -4.08
CA THR A 287 -24.05 64.44 -4.99
C THR A 287 -24.31 65.95 -4.86
N GLU A 288 -25.01 66.40 -3.82
CA GLU A 288 -25.10 67.82 -3.45
C GLU A 288 -24.76 68.09 -1.96
N SER A 289 -23.50 67.88 -1.55
CA SER A 289 -22.84 68.67 -0.49
C SER A 289 -21.35 68.35 -0.31
N LYS A 290 -20.59 69.36 0.14
CA LYS A 290 -19.19 69.26 0.65
C LYS A 290 -19.23 68.80 2.12
N GLY A 291 -18.22 68.21 2.75
CA GLY A 291 -16.87 67.80 2.33
C GLY A 291 -15.95 67.56 3.55
N PHE A 292 -14.68 67.15 3.33
CA PHE A 292 -13.57 67.04 4.32
C PHE A 292 -13.58 65.89 5.38
N LEU A 293 -12.48 65.84 6.15
CA LEU A 293 -11.83 64.74 6.92
C LEU A 293 -11.32 65.30 8.29
N PRO A 294 -10.65 64.58 9.25
CA PRO A 294 -10.32 63.13 9.41
C PRO A 294 -10.51 62.52 10.85
N ASN A 295 -10.18 61.22 11.01
CA ASN A 295 -9.60 60.51 12.19
C ASN A 295 -10.25 60.49 13.61
N THR A 296 -10.43 59.27 14.16
CA THR A 296 -9.79 58.81 15.44
C THR A 296 -9.91 57.28 15.65
N ARG A 297 -9.45 56.76 16.81
CA ARG A 297 -9.24 55.33 17.19
C ARG A 297 -10.05 54.92 18.44
N ASP A 298 -10.05 53.68 18.96
CA ASP A 298 -9.36 52.42 18.56
C ASP A 298 -10.40 51.29 18.29
N THR A 299 -10.56 50.10 18.88
CA THR A 299 -9.87 49.27 19.90
C THR A 299 -10.13 47.77 19.58
N GLU A 300 -9.28 46.86 20.06
CA GLU A 300 -9.38 45.40 19.82
C GLU A 300 -10.57 44.68 20.50
N ILE A 301 -10.95 43.50 19.98
CA ILE A 301 -11.21 42.28 20.79
C ILE A 301 -11.16 41.00 19.94
N ARG A 302 -10.60 39.92 20.51
CA ARG A 302 -10.43 38.59 19.88
C ARG A 302 -11.77 37.85 19.64
N LYS A 303 -11.91 37.13 18.51
CA LYS A 303 -12.33 35.69 18.48
C LYS A 303 -12.18 35.00 17.11
N LYS A 304 -11.97 33.68 17.19
CA LYS A 304 -11.45 32.72 16.21
C LYS A 304 -12.25 32.57 14.89
N THR A 305 -11.51 32.26 13.83
CA THR A 305 -11.94 31.97 12.44
C THR A 305 -12.93 30.82 12.27
N PRO A 306 -13.82 30.89 11.28
CA PRO A 306 -13.91 29.82 10.27
C PRO A 306 -13.74 30.34 8.83
N VAL A 307 -13.25 29.50 7.92
CA VAL A 307 -12.75 29.92 6.60
C VAL A 307 -13.87 30.16 5.57
N ARG A 308 -14.02 31.41 5.10
CA ARG A 308 -14.47 31.71 3.72
C ARG A 308 -13.24 32.01 2.86
N SER A 309 -13.28 31.63 1.58
CA SER A 309 -12.16 31.74 0.65
C SER A 309 -11.95 33.19 0.19
N PHE A 310 -10.95 33.86 0.76
CA PHE A 310 -10.50 35.16 0.27
C PHE A 310 -9.87 34.99 -1.12
N VAL A 311 -10.48 35.57 -2.16
CA VAL A 311 -9.83 35.71 -3.47
C VAL A 311 -8.80 36.82 -3.30
N VAL A 312 -7.55 36.43 -3.00
CA VAL A 312 -6.43 37.37 -2.96
C VAL A 312 -6.18 37.85 -4.39
N GLU A 313 -6.67 39.05 -4.71
CA GLU A 313 -6.29 39.71 -5.97
C GLU A 313 -4.78 39.80 -6.05
N SER A 314 -4.22 39.40 -7.20
CA SER A 314 -2.78 39.35 -7.41
C SER A 314 -2.13 40.70 -7.07
N PRO A 315 -0.97 40.74 -6.39
CA PRO A 315 -0.25 41.98 -6.15
C PRO A 315 0.05 42.80 -7.42
N ALA A 316 0.04 42.17 -8.60
CA ALA A 316 0.11 42.85 -9.89
C ALA A 316 -1.19 43.60 -10.24
N GLN A 317 -2.36 43.06 -9.91
CA GLN A 317 -3.67 43.68 -10.16
C GLN A 317 -3.87 44.90 -9.26
N ASN A 318 -3.53 44.79 -7.97
CA ASN A 318 -3.53 45.92 -7.03
C ASN A 318 -2.60 47.05 -7.51
N ARG A 319 -1.41 46.70 -8.02
CA ARG A 319 -0.45 47.66 -8.61
C ARG A 319 -1.00 48.32 -9.88
N LEU A 320 -1.66 47.56 -10.76
CA LEU A 320 -2.29 48.07 -11.98
C LEU A 320 -3.45 49.03 -11.67
N ASN A 321 -4.27 48.72 -10.67
CA ASN A 321 -5.37 49.59 -10.24
C ASN A 321 -4.84 50.89 -9.60
N ALA A 322 -3.81 50.81 -8.76
CA ALA A 322 -3.12 52.00 -8.24
C ALA A 322 -2.51 52.86 -9.35
N GLN A 323 -1.88 52.27 -10.37
CA GLN A 323 -1.36 53.00 -11.53
C GLN A 323 -2.48 53.69 -12.35
N LYS A 324 -3.62 53.04 -12.56
CA LYS A 324 -4.79 53.66 -13.20
C LYS A 324 -5.30 54.88 -12.43
N GLU A 325 -5.40 54.79 -11.09
CA GLU A 325 -5.78 55.93 -10.26
C GLU A 325 -4.78 57.09 -10.33
N ILE A 326 -3.47 56.81 -10.35
CA ILE A 326 -2.44 57.85 -10.48
C ILE A 326 -2.56 58.55 -11.82
N ILE A 327 -2.72 57.81 -12.92
CA ILE A 327 -2.94 58.37 -14.26
C ILE A 327 -4.23 59.21 -14.32
N HIS A 328 -5.31 58.77 -13.68
CA HIS A 328 -6.55 59.54 -13.60
C HIS A 328 -6.36 60.85 -12.83
N LYS A 329 -5.66 60.83 -11.68
CA LYS A 329 -5.37 62.02 -10.87
C LYS A 329 -4.43 62.99 -11.61
N GLN A 330 -3.48 62.50 -12.40
CA GLN A 330 -2.64 63.31 -13.28
C GLN A 330 -3.44 63.96 -14.42
N ARG A 331 -4.35 63.22 -15.07
CA ARG A 331 -5.23 63.77 -16.12
C ARG A 331 -6.15 64.88 -15.61
N MET A 332 -6.73 64.74 -14.41
CA MET A 332 -7.53 65.80 -13.79
C MET A 332 -6.71 67.07 -13.56
N ARG A 333 -5.50 66.96 -12.99
CA ARG A 333 -4.61 68.12 -12.78
C ARG A 333 -4.20 68.81 -14.08
N LEU A 334 -3.98 68.05 -15.17
CA LEU A 334 -3.69 68.63 -16.49
C LEU A 334 -4.91 69.35 -17.09
N ALA A 335 -6.14 68.88 -16.84
CA ALA A 335 -7.35 69.58 -17.25
C ALA A 335 -7.57 70.88 -16.43
N GLU A 336 -7.34 70.83 -15.12
CA GLU A 336 -7.35 72.00 -14.23
C GLU A 336 -6.32 73.07 -14.68
N GLN A 337 -5.08 72.64 -14.98
CA GLN A 337 -4.03 73.52 -15.50
C GLN A 337 -4.39 74.10 -16.88
N SER A 338 -4.97 73.30 -17.79
CA SER A 338 -5.42 73.77 -19.09
C SER A 338 -6.49 74.85 -18.96
N LYS A 339 -7.46 74.66 -18.05
CA LYS A 339 -8.50 75.65 -17.76
C LYS A 339 -7.91 76.94 -17.19
N ILE A 340 -6.95 76.87 -16.26
CA ILE A 340 -6.29 78.06 -15.71
C ILE A 340 -5.53 78.83 -16.81
N ILE A 341 -4.91 78.14 -17.77
CA ILE A 341 -4.27 78.76 -18.94
C ILE A 341 -5.30 79.45 -19.85
N GLU A 342 -6.48 78.86 -20.02
CA GLU A 342 -7.59 79.45 -20.78
C GLU A 342 -8.17 80.70 -20.09
N ASP A 343 -8.45 80.63 -18.78
CA ASP A 343 -8.89 81.76 -17.96
C ASP A 343 -7.86 82.92 -17.96
N LEU A 344 -6.56 82.61 -17.96
CA LEU A 344 -5.49 83.62 -18.06
C LEU A 344 -5.41 84.25 -19.46
N LYS A 345 -5.56 83.47 -20.53
CA LYS A 345 -5.61 84.00 -21.91
C LYS A 345 -6.82 84.89 -22.14
N LEU A 346 -7.98 84.52 -21.60
CA LEU A 346 -9.19 85.35 -21.66
C LEU A 346 -9.00 86.68 -20.91
N LYS A 347 -8.35 86.68 -19.74
CA LYS A 347 -7.98 87.91 -19.04
C LYS A 347 -7.01 88.77 -19.84
N GLN A 348 -5.96 88.18 -20.42
CA GLN A 348 -5.01 88.93 -21.24
C GLN A 348 -5.69 89.55 -22.47
N MET A 349 -6.55 88.80 -23.17
CA MET A 349 -7.35 89.32 -24.29
C MET A 349 -8.25 90.48 -23.83
N GLN A 350 -8.90 90.36 -22.66
CA GLN A 350 -9.74 91.42 -22.11
C GLN A 350 -8.94 92.69 -21.78
N GLU A 351 -7.71 92.55 -21.26
CA GLU A 351 -6.79 93.67 -21.05
C GLU A 351 -6.29 94.30 -22.35
N GLU A 352 -6.05 93.51 -23.39
CA GLU A 352 -5.66 94.02 -24.72
C GLU A 352 -6.83 94.77 -25.38
N ILE A 353 -8.06 94.28 -25.23
CA ILE A 353 -9.29 94.95 -25.66
C ILE A 353 -9.50 96.28 -24.92
N THR A 354 -9.32 96.34 -23.60
CA THR A 354 -9.46 97.61 -22.86
C THR A 354 -8.36 98.61 -23.22
N LYS A 355 -7.09 98.17 -23.36
CA LYS A 355 -5.99 99.03 -23.82
C LYS A 355 -6.24 99.59 -25.23
N ALA A 356 -6.77 98.78 -26.15
CA ALA A 356 -7.18 99.25 -27.48
C ALA A 356 -8.37 100.23 -27.44
N GLY A 357 -9.31 100.02 -26.52
CA GLY A 357 -10.41 100.96 -26.23
C GLY A 357 -9.90 102.31 -25.71
N GLU A 358 -8.97 102.30 -24.76
CA GLU A 358 -8.35 103.53 -24.22
C GLU A 358 -7.54 104.27 -25.29
N GLN A 359 -6.77 103.56 -26.12
CA GLN A 359 -6.01 104.15 -27.23
C GLN A 359 -6.92 104.78 -28.28
N THR A 360 -8.01 104.12 -28.67
CA THR A 360 -8.98 104.68 -29.64
C THR A 360 -9.76 105.86 -29.06
N ILE A 361 -10.14 105.82 -27.78
CA ILE A 361 -10.75 106.96 -27.07
C ILE A 361 -9.78 108.15 -26.97
N ASN A 362 -8.48 107.92 -26.76
CA ASN A 362 -7.50 109.01 -26.68
C ASN A 362 -7.20 109.61 -28.06
N ALA A 363 -7.06 108.80 -29.11
CA ALA A 363 -6.97 109.30 -30.49
C ALA A 363 -8.24 110.10 -30.91
N ALA A 364 -9.42 109.70 -30.43
CA ALA A 364 -10.65 110.47 -30.63
C ALA A 364 -10.65 111.82 -29.88
N LYS A 365 -10.04 111.89 -28.68
CA LYS A 365 -9.87 113.16 -27.95
C LYS A 365 -8.87 114.10 -28.64
N GLU A 366 -7.73 113.57 -29.09
CA GLU A 366 -6.70 114.35 -29.80
C GLU A 366 -7.26 114.96 -31.11
N THR A 367 -7.93 114.15 -31.93
CA THR A 367 -8.58 114.61 -33.16
C THR A 367 -9.71 115.61 -32.91
N LEU A 368 -10.49 115.45 -31.82
CA LEU A 368 -11.55 116.39 -31.44
C LEU A 368 -10.98 117.74 -30.95
N THR A 369 -9.87 117.74 -30.20
CA THR A 369 -9.22 118.98 -29.74
C THR A 369 -8.60 119.80 -30.87
N HIS A 370 -8.13 119.16 -31.95
CA HIS A 370 -7.45 119.86 -33.04
C HIS A 370 -8.38 120.51 -34.08
N CYS A 371 -9.69 120.22 -34.05
CA CYS A 371 -10.66 120.72 -35.04
C CYS A 371 -11.40 122.01 -34.63
N GLY A 372 -10.89 122.73 -33.63
CA GLY A 372 -11.50 123.95 -33.10
C GLY A 372 -11.31 125.19 -33.99
N GLN A 373 -12.42 125.92 -34.22
CA GLN A 373 -12.49 127.33 -34.63
C GLN A 373 -12.00 127.73 -36.05
N GLN A 374 -10.87 127.24 -36.56
CA GLN A 374 -10.21 127.87 -37.73
C GLN A 374 -10.93 127.62 -39.07
N THR A 375 -11.52 126.45 -39.29
CA THR A 375 -12.12 126.05 -40.58
C THR A 375 -13.50 126.67 -40.86
N ARG A 376 -14.13 127.33 -39.86
CA ARG A 376 -15.55 127.74 -39.93
C ARG A 376 -15.79 129.17 -40.45
N ARG A 377 -14.72 129.96 -40.67
CA ARG A 377 -14.80 131.36 -41.16
C ARG A 377 -14.50 131.48 -42.66
N THR A 378 -13.49 130.78 -43.18
CA THR A 378 -13.01 130.92 -44.56
C THR A 378 -14.01 130.40 -45.62
N LEU A 379 -14.78 129.36 -45.29
CA LEU A 379 -15.68 128.70 -46.24
C LEU A 379 -16.92 129.53 -46.60
N ILE A 380 -17.38 130.41 -45.70
CA ILE A 380 -18.59 131.24 -45.89
C ILE A 380 -18.30 132.45 -46.81
N GLN A 381 -17.06 132.92 -46.87
CA GLN A 381 -16.69 134.13 -47.63
C GLN A 381 -16.47 133.85 -49.12
N LEU A 382 -15.96 132.67 -49.49
CA LEU A 382 -15.77 132.25 -50.88
C LEU A 382 -17.09 132.01 -51.64
N MET A 383 -18.19 131.70 -50.93
CA MET A 383 -19.50 131.43 -51.55
C MET A 383 -20.31 132.68 -51.93
N ARG A 384 -19.70 133.88 -51.95
CA ARG A 384 -20.40 135.16 -52.21
C ARG A 384 -19.84 136.03 -53.36
N GLN A 385 -18.80 135.61 -54.08
CA GLN A 385 -18.06 136.51 -55.00
C GLN A 385 -17.88 136.06 -56.47
N ALA A 386 -18.49 134.95 -56.91
CA ALA A 386 -18.47 134.56 -58.33
C ALA A 386 -19.84 134.04 -58.79
N GLY A 387 -20.56 134.84 -59.58
CA GLY A 387 -21.87 134.52 -60.14
C GLY A 387 -21.94 134.75 -61.66
N TYR A 388 -23.11 134.43 -62.24
CA TYR A 388 -23.45 134.42 -63.67
C TYR A 388 -22.81 133.24 -64.46
N ARG A 389 -23.53 132.43 -65.27
CA ARG A 389 -24.61 132.65 -66.28
C ARG A 389 -24.06 133.25 -67.59
N ASP A 390 -24.46 132.81 -68.79
CA ASP A 390 -25.45 131.79 -69.21
C ASP A 390 -25.12 131.25 -70.65
N LYS A 391 -25.89 130.25 -71.13
CA LYS A 391 -26.46 130.04 -72.51
C LYS A 391 -25.92 130.84 -73.74
N SER A 392 -25.95 130.38 -75.01
CA SER A 392 -26.35 129.10 -75.66
C SER A 392 -26.27 129.13 -77.21
N LEU A 393 -26.20 127.96 -77.86
CA LEU A 393 -26.80 127.57 -79.18
C LEU A 393 -26.24 128.05 -80.56
N THR A 394 -26.47 127.16 -81.56
CA THR A 394 -26.71 127.34 -83.02
C THR A 394 -25.58 127.63 -84.04
N ALA A 395 -25.90 127.24 -85.30
CA ALA A 395 -25.22 127.45 -86.61
C ALA A 395 -26.31 127.88 -87.64
N PRO A 396 -26.14 127.97 -88.99
CA PRO A 396 -24.97 127.75 -89.88
C PRO A 396 -24.82 128.87 -90.99
N VAL A 397 -24.43 128.52 -92.24
CA VAL A 397 -24.43 129.32 -93.52
C VAL A 397 -23.09 129.99 -93.92
N ARG A 398 -23.01 130.61 -95.13
CA ARG A 398 -21.88 130.54 -96.10
C ARG A 398 -21.57 131.89 -96.82
N VAL A 399 -20.32 132.08 -97.29
CA VAL A 399 -19.87 132.91 -98.49
C VAL A 399 -19.96 134.47 -98.35
N PRO A 400 -19.10 135.33 -98.99
CA PRO A 400 -17.73 135.19 -99.55
C PRO A 400 -16.65 136.24 -99.10
N SER A 401 -15.38 135.99 -99.46
CA SER A 401 -14.26 136.92 -99.82
C SER A 401 -14.04 138.30 -99.12
N PRO A 402 -12.92 138.53 -98.39
CA PRO A 402 -12.60 139.81 -97.72
C PRO A 402 -11.47 140.69 -98.37
N PRO A 403 -11.42 142.02 -98.14
CA PRO A 403 -10.42 142.93 -98.74
C PRO A 403 -9.02 143.02 -98.10
N ARG A 404 -8.08 143.64 -98.85
CA ARG A 404 -6.60 143.64 -98.70
C ARG A 404 -5.94 144.20 -97.42
N PHE A 405 -6.67 144.52 -96.35
CA PHE A 405 -6.07 145.03 -95.10
C PHE A 405 -5.55 143.91 -94.17
N LEU A 406 -6.14 142.72 -94.24
CA LEU A 406 -5.91 141.62 -93.28
C LEU A 406 -4.48 141.05 -93.26
N MET A 407 -3.76 141.04 -94.39
CA MET A 407 -2.43 140.40 -94.47
C MET A 407 -1.38 141.02 -93.52
N ARG A 408 -1.53 142.29 -93.12
CA ARG A 408 -0.65 142.95 -92.12
C ARG A 408 -1.02 142.66 -90.66
N MET A 409 -2.16 142.01 -90.43
CA MET A 409 -2.60 141.49 -89.13
C MET A 409 -2.24 140.01 -88.97
N GLU A 410 -2.38 139.23 -90.05
CA GLU A 410 -2.19 137.78 -90.08
C GLU A 410 -0.76 137.35 -89.69
N ALA A 411 0.26 138.00 -90.28
CA ALA A 411 1.67 137.80 -89.91
C ALA A 411 1.98 138.07 -88.43
N ARG A 412 1.14 138.84 -87.72
CA ARG A 412 1.26 139.13 -86.29
C ARG A 412 0.49 138.13 -85.40
N ALA A 413 -0.37 137.29 -85.99
CA ALA A 413 -1.13 136.25 -85.32
C ALA A 413 -0.41 134.90 -85.28
N GLU A 414 0.29 134.52 -86.36
CA GLU A 414 0.98 133.22 -86.46
C GLU A 414 2.10 133.07 -85.44
N ALA A 415 2.88 134.14 -85.20
CA ALA A 415 3.91 134.18 -84.17
C ALA A 415 3.37 133.90 -82.75
N ARG A 416 2.09 134.17 -82.48
CA ARG A 416 1.41 133.79 -81.22
C ARG A 416 0.92 132.35 -81.24
N ARG A 417 0.38 131.84 -82.37
CA ARG A 417 -0.08 130.44 -82.50
C ARG A 417 1.04 129.43 -82.25
N ASN A 418 2.22 129.65 -82.85
CA ASN A 418 3.35 128.72 -82.73
C ASN A 418 3.88 128.61 -81.28
N ARG A 419 3.78 129.68 -80.49
CA ARG A 419 4.19 129.67 -79.07
C ARG A 419 3.17 129.00 -78.12
N ILE A 420 1.99 128.65 -78.61
CA ILE A 420 0.95 127.93 -77.85
C ILE A 420 1.05 126.42 -78.09
N LYS A 421 1.11 125.96 -79.36
CA LYS A 421 1.23 124.52 -79.71
C LYS A 421 2.32 123.79 -78.92
N LEU A 422 3.53 124.36 -78.88
CA LEU A 422 4.69 123.81 -78.16
C LEU A 422 4.47 123.59 -76.66
N ARG A 423 3.48 124.23 -76.02
CA ARG A 423 3.12 124.00 -74.61
C ARG A 423 2.07 122.90 -74.41
N GLU A 424 1.23 122.64 -75.42
CA GLU A 424 0.14 121.67 -75.32
C GLU A 424 0.65 120.25 -75.62
N GLU A 425 1.48 120.10 -76.66
CA GLU A 425 2.17 118.84 -76.99
C GLU A 425 3.07 118.37 -75.82
N ALA A 426 3.74 119.30 -75.14
CA ALA A 426 4.56 119.03 -73.95
C ALA A 426 3.76 118.61 -72.70
N ARG A 427 2.44 118.89 -72.66
CA ARG A 427 1.54 118.42 -71.59
C ARG A 427 0.93 117.06 -71.92
N GLN A 428 0.56 116.80 -73.18
CA GLN A 428 -0.03 115.52 -73.57
C GLN A 428 0.94 114.35 -73.38
N LYS A 429 2.21 114.47 -73.78
CA LYS A 429 3.20 113.38 -73.62
C LYS A 429 3.36 112.89 -72.17
N LYS A 430 3.37 113.79 -71.19
CA LYS A 430 3.49 113.42 -69.77
C LYS A 430 2.33 112.55 -69.28
N LEU A 431 1.11 112.83 -69.73
CA LEU A 431 -0.09 112.07 -69.34
C LEU A 431 -0.17 110.70 -70.03
N GLU A 432 0.44 110.52 -71.20
CA GLU A 432 0.59 109.20 -71.82
C GLU A 432 1.65 108.34 -71.11
N ASP A 433 2.81 108.92 -70.77
CA ASP A 433 3.90 108.19 -70.09
C ASP A 433 3.49 107.70 -68.69
N GLU A 434 2.69 108.49 -67.96
CA GLU A 434 2.13 108.06 -66.66
C GLU A 434 1.15 106.89 -66.83
N ARG A 435 0.26 106.93 -67.83
CA ARG A 435 -0.66 105.82 -68.13
C ARG A 435 0.09 104.54 -68.52
N ARG A 436 1.13 104.64 -69.35
CA ARG A 436 1.96 103.50 -69.78
C ARG A 436 2.68 102.85 -68.60
N LYS A 437 3.16 103.63 -67.63
CA LYS A 437 3.81 103.12 -66.40
C LYS A 437 2.82 102.37 -65.50
N VAL A 438 1.60 102.89 -65.32
CA VAL A 438 0.56 102.22 -64.51
C VAL A 438 0.12 100.90 -65.15
N GLU A 439 -0.03 100.84 -66.49
CA GLU A 439 -0.31 99.56 -67.16
C GLU A 439 0.86 98.57 -67.11
N ALA A 440 2.12 99.03 -67.22
CA ALA A 440 3.29 98.16 -67.13
C ALA A 440 3.36 97.50 -65.74
N ALA A 441 3.33 98.31 -64.67
CA ALA A 441 3.35 97.82 -63.29
C ALA A 441 2.19 96.85 -63.01
N ARG A 442 0.98 97.12 -63.53
CA ARG A 442 -0.17 96.23 -63.37
C ARG A 442 0.01 94.88 -64.08
N ARG A 443 0.65 94.85 -65.26
CA ARG A 443 0.97 93.58 -65.96
C ARG A 443 2.06 92.80 -65.26
N GLU A 444 3.06 93.47 -64.69
CA GLU A 444 4.13 92.86 -63.91
C GLU A 444 3.57 92.26 -62.62
N GLU A 445 2.78 93.01 -61.84
CA GLU A 445 2.12 92.51 -60.63
C GLU A 445 1.17 91.33 -60.94
N GLU A 446 0.43 91.37 -62.04
CA GLU A 446 -0.44 90.26 -62.45
C GLU A 446 0.37 89.01 -62.89
N GLN A 447 1.56 89.19 -63.47
CA GLN A 447 2.48 88.08 -63.75
C GLN A 447 3.11 87.51 -62.48
N GLU A 448 3.53 88.34 -61.53
CA GLU A 448 4.07 87.88 -60.24
C GLU A 448 3.01 87.17 -59.40
N ARG A 449 1.77 87.69 -59.37
CA ARG A 449 0.62 87.01 -58.75
C ARG A 449 0.35 85.64 -59.42
N LYS A 450 0.52 85.51 -60.73
CA LYS A 450 0.40 84.22 -61.44
C LYS A 450 1.57 83.27 -61.19
N ARG A 451 2.81 83.78 -61.07
CA ARG A 451 3.99 82.97 -60.72
C ARG A 451 3.90 82.44 -59.29
N SER A 452 3.65 83.32 -58.32
CA SER A 452 3.48 82.94 -56.90
C SER A 452 2.29 82.00 -56.68
N GLN A 453 1.17 82.14 -57.42
CA GLN A 453 0.11 81.15 -57.42
C GLN A 453 0.55 79.79 -57.99
N GLN A 454 1.31 79.76 -59.09
CA GLN A 454 1.84 78.50 -59.63
C GLN A 454 2.87 77.84 -58.70
N GLU A 455 3.70 78.62 -58.01
CA GLU A 455 4.66 78.13 -57.03
C GLU A 455 3.93 77.62 -55.78
N ALA A 456 3.01 78.39 -55.20
CA ALA A 456 2.15 77.93 -54.10
C ALA A 456 1.36 76.65 -54.46
N LEU A 457 0.92 76.48 -55.72
CA LEU A 457 0.31 75.25 -56.20
C LEU A 457 1.30 74.08 -56.34
N ARG A 458 2.57 74.33 -56.71
CA ARG A 458 3.64 73.32 -56.72
C ARG A 458 4.03 72.91 -55.30
N GLU A 459 4.10 73.85 -54.37
CA GLU A 459 4.40 73.57 -52.96
C GLU A 459 3.24 72.87 -52.26
N ALA A 460 2.00 73.30 -52.51
CA ALA A 460 0.82 72.59 -52.04
C ALA A 460 0.70 71.16 -52.61
N LYS A 461 1.29 70.88 -53.79
CA LYS A 461 1.46 69.51 -54.31
C LYS A 461 2.55 68.74 -53.56
N ARG A 462 3.78 69.27 -53.47
CA ARG A 462 4.88 68.65 -52.70
C ARG A 462 4.45 68.29 -51.27
N ILE A 463 3.83 69.22 -50.56
CA ILE A 463 3.35 69.04 -49.18
C ILE A 463 2.21 68.01 -49.09
N ARG A 464 1.39 67.82 -50.13
CA ARG A 464 0.39 66.73 -50.18
C ARG A 464 1.06 65.39 -50.42
N GLU A 465 1.95 65.32 -51.41
CA GLU A 465 2.71 64.13 -51.78
C GLU A 465 3.55 63.61 -50.60
N GLU A 466 4.26 64.49 -49.89
CA GLU A 466 4.99 64.17 -48.66
C GLU A 466 4.07 63.65 -47.54
N ARG A 467 2.90 64.29 -47.32
CA ARG A 467 1.92 63.84 -46.31
C ARG A 467 1.28 62.50 -46.69
N GLU A 468 1.09 62.22 -47.96
CA GLU A 468 0.57 60.95 -48.45
C GLU A 468 1.62 59.84 -48.34
N GLN A 469 2.89 60.12 -48.67
CA GLN A 469 4.02 59.22 -48.40
C GLN A 469 4.19 58.92 -46.90
N GLN A 470 4.09 59.93 -46.03
CA GLN A 470 4.11 59.76 -44.58
C GLN A 470 2.97 58.86 -44.10
N ARG A 471 1.73 59.12 -44.54
CA ARG A 471 0.57 58.26 -44.25
C ARG A 471 0.76 56.82 -44.73
N ILE A 472 1.36 56.60 -45.91
CA ILE A 472 1.66 55.26 -46.43
C ILE A 472 2.69 54.56 -45.54
N CYS A 473 3.78 55.26 -45.16
CA CYS A 473 4.80 54.72 -44.26
C CYS A 473 4.24 54.41 -42.86
N GLU A 474 3.35 55.26 -42.32
CA GLU A 474 2.64 55.01 -41.07
C GLU A 474 1.68 53.82 -41.18
N MET A 475 0.90 53.71 -42.25
CA MET A 475 0.04 52.55 -42.50
C MET A 475 0.85 51.26 -42.63
N GLU A 476 2.01 51.28 -43.29
CA GLU A 476 2.91 50.12 -43.35
C GLU A 476 3.49 49.77 -41.97
N ARG A 477 3.92 50.77 -41.19
CA ARG A 477 4.42 50.57 -39.82
C ARG A 477 3.34 49.95 -38.95
N CYS A 478 2.11 50.45 -39.03
CA CYS A 478 0.95 49.90 -38.33
C CYS A 478 0.60 48.48 -38.80
N LYS A 479 0.65 48.19 -40.11
CA LYS A 479 0.49 46.81 -40.63
C LYS A 479 1.56 45.87 -40.07
N LYS A 480 2.84 46.28 -40.06
CA LYS A 480 3.97 45.49 -39.53
C LYS A 480 3.83 45.25 -38.02
N LEU A 481 3.43 46.25 -37.25
CA LEU A 481 3.16 46.13 -35.80
C LEU A 481 1.94 45.26 -35.51
N ASN A 482 0.85 45.39 -36.27
CA ASN A 482 -0.35 44.56 -36.12
C ASN A 482 -0.07 43.09 -36.46
N ALA A 483 0.69 42.81 -37.52
CA ALA A 483 1.12 41.44 -37.85
C ALA A 483 1.96 40.82 -36.73
N MET A 484 2.89 41.59 -36.13
CA MET A 484 3.67 41.15 -34.97
C MET A 484 2.79 40.90 -33.73
N ALA A 485 1.80 41.76 -33.48
CA ALA A 485 0.84 41.59 -32.39
C ALA A 485 -0.08 40.37 -32.60
N GLU A 486 -0.52 40.12 -33.83
CA GLU A 486 -1.28 38.92 -34.20
C GLU A 486 -0.44 37.66 -34.04
N GLU A 487 0.81 37.65 -34.48
CA GLU A 487 1.73 36.52 -34.25
C GLU A 487 1.91 36.25 -32.75
N PHE A 488 2.17 37.30 -31.96
CA PHE A 488 2.28 37.17 -30.51
C PHE A 488 0.99 36.63 -29.89
N TYR A 489 -0.17 37.13 -30.32
CA TYR A 489 -1.47 36.67 -29.83
C TYR A 489 -1.75 35.21 -30.20
N ARG A 490 -1.49 34.80 -31.44
CA ARG A 490 -1.60 33.39 -31.90
C ARG A 490 -0.68 32.47 -31.10
N LYS A 491 0.59 32.88 -30.89
CA LYS A 491 1.58 32.17 -30.07
C LYS A 491 1.15 32.08 -28.60
N HIS A 492 0.59 33.15 -28.04
CA HIS A 492 0.04 33.19 -26.69
C HIS A 492 -1.18 32.28 -26.53
N LEU A 493 -2.14 32.34 -27.45
CA LEU A 493 -3.33 31.49 -27.44
C LEU A 493 -2.96 30.00 -27.50
N LEU A 494 -2.09 29.62 -28.45
CA LEU A 494 -1.59 28.26 -28.59
C LEU A 494 -0.94 27.78 -27.28
N ARG A 495 -0.04 28.59 -26.69
CA ARG A 495 0.62 28.24 -25.43
C ARG A 495 -0.38 28.10 -24.27
N ARG A 496 -1.23 29.11 -24.05
CA ARG A 496 -2.04 29.26 -22.84
C ARG A 496 -3.34 28.45 -22.83
N TYR A 497 -3.97 28.25 -23.99
CA TYR A 497 -5.28 27.61 -24.10
C TYR A 497 -5.25 26.22 -24.75
N ILE A 498 -4.14 25.83 -25.39
CA ILE A 498 -3.97 24.51 -26.00
C ILE A 498 -2.85 23.74 -25.29
N MET A 499 -1.61 24.25 -25.31
CA MET A 499 -0.44 23.51 -24.81
C MET A 499 -0.47 23.35 -23.28
N GLU A 500 -0.69 24.41 -22.50
CA GLU A 500 -0.73 24.33 -21.03
C GLU A 500 -1.85 23.37 -20.52
N PRO A 501 -3.10 23.42 -21.02
CA PRO A 501 -4.13 22.41 -20.69
C PRO A 501 -3.79 20.99 -21.16
N PHE A 502 -3.13 20.82 -22.32
CA PHE A 502 -2.72 19.51 -22.82
C PHE A 502 -1.61 18.89 -21.95
N ILE A 503 -0.61 19.68 -21.56
CA ILE A 503 0.45 19.27 -20.62
C ILE A 503 -0.17 18.84 -19.30
N ALA A 504 -1.08 19.65 -18.73
CA ALA A 504 -1.77 19.30 -17.49
C ALA A 504 -2.60 18.00 -17.63
N LEU A 505 -3.22 17.75 -18.79
CA LEU A 505 -3.95 16.51 -19.06
C LEU A 505 -3.01 15.29 -19.15
N VAL A 506 -1.84 15.43 -19.79
CA VAL A 506 -0.80 14.39 -19.85
C VAL A 506 -0.23 14.12 -18.45
N GLU A 507 0.03 15.14 -17.64
CA GLU A 507 0.44 15.00 -16.24
C GLU A 507 -0.64 14.30 -15.41
N MET A 508 -1.93 14.65 -15.58
CA MET A 508 -3.03 13.96 -14.91
C MET A 508 -3.14 12.49 -15.34
N LYS A 509 -2.99 12.17 -16.63
CA LYS A 509 -2.91 10.80 -17.15
C LYS A 509 -1.78 10.03 -16.46
N ASN A 510 -0.57 10.58 -16.47
CA ASN A 510 0.63 9.93 -15.93
C ASN A 510 0.54 9.75 -14.40
N ASN A 511 0.01 10.74 -13.68
CA ASN A 511 -0.24 10.64 -12.25
C ASN A 511 -1.35 9.63 -11.90
N ASN A 512 -2.36 9.45 -12.76
CA ASN A 512 -3.38 8.43 -12.56
C ASN A 512 -2.85 7.02 -12.88
N ILE A 513 -2.00 6.85 -13.91
CA ILE A 513 -1.30 5.59 -14.17
C ILE A 513 -0.44 5.19 -12.96
N LYS A 514 0.39 6.10 -12.43
CA LYS A 514 1.19 5.86 -11.22
C LYS A 514 0.34 5.43 -10.01
N LYS A 515 -0.81 6.08 -9.78
CA LYS A 515 -1.75 5.69 -8.71
C LYS A 515 -2.35 4.29 -8.92
N VAL A 516 -2.68 3.93 -10.15
CA VAL A 516 -3.21 2.58 -10.49
C VAL A 516 -2.12 1.52 -10.31
N GLU A 517 -0.89 1.79 -10.76
CA GLU A 517 0.27 0.92 -10.52
C GLU A 517 0.54 0.72 -9.03
N ASP A 518 0.60 1.80 -8.25
CA ASP A 518 0.85 1.72 -6.81
C ASP A 518 -0.26 0.97 -6.07
N HIS A 519 -1.53 1.19 -6.46
CA HIS A 519 -2.65 0.44 -5.94
C HIS A 519 -2.54 -1.05 -6.30
N TYR A 520 -2.17 -1.39 -7.54
CA TYR A 520 -1.98 -2.76 -8.00
C TYR A 520 -0.81 -3.46 -7.28
N LYS A 521 0.34 -2.79 -7.15
CA LYS A 521 1.50 -3.26 -6.38
C LYS A 521 1.12 -3.53 -4.92
N ARG A 522 0.40 -2.60 -4.26
CA ARG A 522 -0.10 -2.78 -2.88
C ARG A 522 -1.11 -3.93 -2.76
N TYR A 523 -2.04 -4.08 -3.72
CA TYR A 523 -3.01 -5.17 -3.75
C TYR A 523 -2.33 -6.53 -3.93
N LEU A 524 -1.36 -6.66 -4.85
CA LEU A 524 -0.58 -7.88 -5.04
C LEU A 524 0.21 -8.24 -3.79
N LEU A 525 0.91 -7.26 -3.18
CA LEU A 525 1.62 -7.47 -1.92
C LEU A 525 0.66 -7.93 -0.83
N GLN A 526 -0.47 -7.26 -0.62
CA GLN A 526 -1.46 -7.66 0.39
C GLN A 526 -1.98 -9.09 0.14
N LYS A 527 -2.28 -9.46 -1.11
CA LYS A 527 -2.74 -10.80 -1.50
C LYS A 527 -1.66 -11.87 -1.25
N ALA A 528 -0.40 -11.55 -1.51
CA ALA A 528 0.74 -12.43 -1.22
C ALA A 528 0.98 -12.57 0.29
N PHE A 529 1.05 -11.47 1.04
CA PHE A 529 1.22 -11.47 2.50
C PHE A 529 0.09 -12.21 3.22
N VAL A 530 -1.16 -12.07 2.78
CA VAL A 530 -2.30 -12.82 3.34
C VAL A 530 -2.15 -14.33 3.09
N ARG A 531 -1.79 -14.76 1.87
CA ARG A 531 -1.56 -16.18 1.57
C ARG A 531 -0.37 -16.75 2.34
N TRP A 532 0.75 -16.03 2.39
CA TRP A 532 1.94 -16.43 3.14
C TRP A 532 1.68 -16.51 4.65
N LYS A 533 0.93 -15.55 5.22
CA LYS A 533 0.49 -15.59 6.61
C LYS A 533 -0.34 -16.85 6.90
N ILE A 534 -1.39 -17.10 6.11
CA ILE A 534 -2.28 -18.26 6.29
C ILE A 534 -1.48 -19.58 6.22
N GLU A 535 -0.58 -19.72 5.25
CA GLU A 535 0.26 -20.92 5.13
C GLU A 535 1.25 -21.04 6.30
N THR A 536 1.84 -19.94 6.76
CA THR A 536 2.77 -19.94 7.91
C THR A 536 2.04 -20.29 9.21
N GLU A 537 0.82 -19.77 9.42
CA GLU A 537 -0.04 -20.12 10.55
C GLU A 537 -0.43 -21.61 10.50
N ARG A 538 -0.83 -22.13 9.32
CA ARG A 538 -1.15 -23.55 9.10
C ARG A 538 0.04 -24.48 9.37
N GLN A 539 1.22 -24.14 8.85
CA GLN A 539 2.45 -24.91 9.07
C GLN A 539 2.88 -24.88 10.53
N THR A 540 2.68 -23.75 11.23
CA THR A 540 2.95 -23.62 12.66
C THR A 540 1.98 -24.49 13.47
N GLN A 541 0.68 -24.45 13.16
CA GLN A 541 -0.34 -25.31 13.79
C GLN A 541 0.01 -26.79 13.64
N ILE A 542 0.29 -27.27 12.43
CA ILE A 542 0.68 -28.67 12.17
C ILE A 542 1.94 -29.07 12.98
N LYS A 543 2.95 -28.20 13.06
CA LYS A 543 4.14 -28.44 13.90
C LYS A 543 3.79 -28.52 15.38
N THR A 544 2.94 -27.64 15.90
CA THR A 544 2.51 -27.69 17.31
C THR A 544 1.66 -28.92 17.62
N GLU A 545 0.75 -29.33 16.74
CA GLU A 545 -0.05 -30.55 16.89
C GLU A 545 0.83 -31.80 16.88
N LEU A 546 1.83 -31.87 15.99
CA LEU A 546 2.80 -32.95 15.94
C LEU A 546 3.65 -33.02 17.22
N VAL A 547 4.17 -31.89 17.70
CA VAL A 547 4.95 -31.82 18.95
C VAL A 547 4.11 -32.25 20.15
N MET A 548 2.87 -31.73 20.27
CA MET A 548 1.96 -32.12 21.35
C MET A 548 1.57 -33.61 21.28
N SER A 549 1.35 -34.16 20.09
CA SER A 549 1.07 -35.58 19.87
C SER A 549 2.25 -36.47 20.29
N LEU A 550 3.47 -36.11 19.88
CA LEU A 550 4.70 -36.83 20.26
C LEU A 550 4.99 -36.72 21.76
N TYR A 551 4.81 -35.54 22.35
CA TYR A 551 4.94 -35.32 23.79
C TYR A 551 3.96 -36.20 24.58
N ASN A 552 2.67 -36.15 24.24
CA ASN A 552 1.64 -36.97 24.89
C ASN A 552 1.90 -38.46 24.74
N ARG A 553 2.34 -38.93 23.55
CA ARG A 553 2.71 -40.32 23.31
C ARG A 553 3.89 -40.76 24.17
N ASN A 554 4.92 -39.92 24.28
CA ASN A 554 6.11 -40.22 25.09
C ASN A 554 5.76 -40.21 26.59
N LEU A 555 4.97 -39.25 27.07
CA LEU A 555 4.47 -39.17 28.44
C LEU A 555 3.67 -40.43 28.83
N LEU A 556 2.72 -40.85 27.97
CA LEU A 556 1.98 -42.10 28.14
C LEU A 556 2.89 -43.33 28.14
N TRP A 557 3.92 -43.37 27.28
CA TRP A 557 4.89 -44.46 27.26
C TRP A 557 5.69 -44.54 28.56
N HIS A 558 6.21 -43.42 29.07
CA HIS A 558 6.92 -43.36 30.36
C HIS A 558 6.01 -43.76 31.53
N ALA A 559 4.77 -43.27 31.58
CA ALA A 559 3.80 -43.65 32.59
C ALA A 559 3.49 -45.15 32.56
N LEU A 560 3.25 -45.73 31.38
CA LEU A 560 3.01 -47.17 31.21
C LEU A 560 4.25 -48.02 31.57
N GLN A 561 5.46 -47.55 31.29
CA GLN A 561 6.69 -48.25 31.71
C GLN A 561 6.87 -48.21 33.24
N LYS A 562 6.60 -47.06 33.88
CA LYS A 562 6.65 -46.96 35.34
C LYS A 562 5.57 -47.77 36.03
N TRP A 563 4.34 -47.80 35.48
CA TRP A 563 3.29 -48.70 35.98
C TRP A 563 3.66 -50.18 35.82
N LYS A 564 4.23 -50.58 34.66
CA LYS A 564 4.76 -51.95 34.46
C LYS A 564 5.90 -52.29 35.42
N GLN A 565 6.76 -51.32 35.77
CA GLN A 565 7.79 -51.50 36.80
C GLN A 565 7.14 -51.77 38.17
N ILE A 566 6.23 -50.91 38.62
CA ILE A 566 5.52 -51.06 39.91
C ILE A 566 4.76 -52.39 40.00
N MET A 567 4.11 -52.83 38.91
CA MET A 567 3.41 -54.12 38.88
C MET A 567 4.35 -55.32 39.02
N ARG A 568 5.54 -55.29 38.39
CA ARG A 568 6.56 -56.33 38.59
C ARG A 568 7.12 -56.33 40.01
N GLU A 569 7.41 -55.15 40.56
CA GLU A 569 7.87 -55.01 41.95
C GLU A 569 6.82 -55.51 42.95
N LYS A 570 5.52 -55.29 42.69
CA LYS A 570 4.43 -55.88 43.47
C LYS A 570 4.42 -57.41 43.37
N GLN A 571 4.51 -57.97 42.16
CA GLN A 571 4.54 -59.42 41.95
C GLN A 571 5.74 -60.09 42.65
N GLN A 572 6.93 -59.48 42.59
CA GLN A 572 8.12 -59.96 43.30
C GLN A 572 7.93 -59.92 44.83
N LYS A 573 7.37 -58.84 45.38
CA LYS A 573 7.06 -58.74 46.82
C LYS A 573 5.98 -59.74 47.24
N GLU A 574 5.00 -60.02 46.39
CA GLU A 574 3.96 -61.03 46.65
C GLU A 574 4.54 -62.46 46.65
N GLN A 575 5.47 -62.77 45.74
CA GLN A 575 6.17 -64.05 45.73
C GLN A 575 7.02 -64.22 47.00
N VAL A 576 7.87 -63.25 47.34
CA VAL A 576 8.69 -63.28 48.56
C VAL A 576 7.82 -63.41 49.83
N ALA A 577 6.63 -62.79 49.86
CA ALA A 577 5.69 -62.95 50.97
C ALA A 577 5.10 -64.38 51.08
N LYS A 578 4.85 -65.05 49.94
CA LYS A 578 4.43 -66.46 49.90
C LYS A 578 5.58 -67.37 50.34
N ASP A 579 6.75 -67.24 49.74
CA ASP A 579 7.95 -68.02 50.07
C ASP A 579 8.30 -67.91 51.57
N PHE A 580 8.21 -66.70 52.14
CA PHE A 580 8.43 -66.47 53.57
C PHE A 580 7.33 -67.08 54.45
N SER A 581 6.06 -67.05 54.02
CA SER A 581 4.96 -67.71 54.71
C SER A 581 5.15 -69.23 54.75
N ASP A 582 5.51 -69.82 53.61
CA ASP A 582 5.66 -71.27 53.45
C ASP A 582 6.90 -71.76 54.20
N MET A 583 8.03 -71.05 54.12
CA MET A 583 9.22 -71.31 54.97
C MET A 583 8.87 -71.23 56.47
N ARG A 584 8.06 -70.25 56.89
CA ARG A 584 7.63 -70.10 58.28
C ARG A 584 6.67 -71.21 58.72
N LEU A 585 5.83 -71.71 57.81
CA LEU A 585 4.95 -72.86 58.05
C LEU A 585 5.75 -74.16 58.15
N GLN A 586 6.64 -74.44 57.19
CA GLN A 586 7.55 -75.59 57.23
C GLN A 586 8.37 -75.62 58.53
N ASN A 587 8.94 -74.48 58.95
CA ASN A 587 9.69 -74.37 60.21
C ASN A 587 8.83 -74.71 61.45
N LYS A 588 7.55 -74.29 61.48
CA LYS A 588 6.60 -74.73 62.53
C LYS A 588 6.39 -76.25 62.49
N CYS A 589 6.13 -76.81 61.31
CA CYS A 589 5.89 -78.25 61.14
C CYS A 589 7.12 -79.10 61.54
N PHE A 590 8.33 -78.72 61.11
CA PHE A 590 9.57 -79.40 61.51
C PHE A 590 9.84 -79.30 63.01
N LYS A 591 9.52 -78.16 63.67
CA LYS A 591 9.64 -78.04 65.13
C LYS A 591 8.66 -78.97 65.85
N LEU A 592 7.39 -79.00 65.44
CA LEU A 592 6.38 -79.91 66.01
C LEU A 592 6.75 -81.38 65.79
N TRP A 593 7.21 -81.75 64.59
CA TRP A 593 7.65 -83.11 64.27
C TRP A 593 8.90 -83.50 65.07
N LYS A 594 9.87 -82.60 65.26
CA LYS A 594 11.03 -82.86 66.13
C LYS A 594 10.60 -83.13 67.58
N ILE A 595 9.67 -82.33 68.12
CA ILE A 595 9.12 -82.54 69.47
C ILE A 595 8.45 -83.92 69.56
N LYS A 596 7.49 -84.22 68.68
CA LYS A 596 6.78 -85.51 68.66
C LYS A 596 7.72 -86.71 68.46
N THR A 597 8.79 -86.55 67.68
CA THR A 597 9.82 -87.60 67.51
C THR A 597 10.64 -87.84 68.78
N VAL A 598 10.93 -86.78 69.56
CA VAL A 598 11.62 -86.91 70.85
C VAL A 598 10.70 -87.52 71.90
N GLU A 599 9.43 -87.11 71.94
CA GLU A 599 8.41 -87.72 72.81
C GLU A 599 8.25 -89.22 72.53
N TYR A 600 8.04 -89.62 71.27
CA TYR A 600 7.92 -91.02 70.87
C TYR A 600 9.18 -91.85 71.19
N LYS A 601 10.39 -91.28 70.99
CA LYS A 601 11.63 -91.94 71.43
C LYS A 601 11.71 -92.09 72.95
N ALA A 602 11.26 -91.10 73.72
CA ALA A 602 11.23 -91.20 75.17
C ALA A 602 10.19 -92.21 75.67
N GLU A 603 9.03 -92.33 75.00
CA GLU A 603 8.02 -93.35 75.27
C GLU A 603 8.53 -94.75 74.95
N ARG A 604 9.14 -94.94 73.77
CA ARG A 604 9.79 -96.20 73.40
C ARG A 604 10.88 -96.62 74.40
N LEU A 605 11.72 -95.68 74.83
CA LEU A 605 12.74 -95.97 75.85
C LEU A 605 12.12 -96.31 77.23
N LYS A 606 10.93 -95.79 77.57
CA LYS A 606 10.20 -96.21 78.77
C LYS A 606 9.65 -97.64 78.62
N THR A 607 9.06 -97.99 77.48
CA THR A 607 8.51 -99.34 77.27
C THR A 607 9.60 -100.40 77.13
N GLU A 608 10.72 -100.10 76.46
CA GLU A 608 11.91 -100.98 76.42
C GLU A 608 12.48 -101.22 77.83
N ARG A 609 12.63 -100.17 78.66
CA ARG A 609 13.06 -100.31 80.06
C ARG A 609 12.09 -101.14 80.90
N LEU A 610 10.78 -101.02 80.67
CA LEU A 610 9.77 -101.82 81.38
C LEU A 610 9.78 -103.28 80.93
N ALA A 611 9.96 -103.53 79.63
CA ALA A 611 10.11 -104.88 79.09
C ALA A 611 11.38 -105.57 79.60
N LEU A 612 12.51 -104.85 79.70
CA LEU A 612 13.75 -105.36 80.28
C LEU A 612 13.57 -105.71 81.76
N LYS A 613 12.95 -104.85 82.58
CA LYS A 613 12.63 -105.17 83.99
C LYS A 613 11.77 -106.43 84.12
N HIS A 614 10.69 -106.52 83.35
CA HIS A 614 9.82 -107.69 83.37
C HIS A 614 10.54 -108.98 82.88
N TYR A 615 11.47 -108.85 81.92
CA TYR A 615 12.34 -109.96 81.51
C TYR A 615 13.30 -110.37 82.64
N GLU A 616 13.97 -109.43 83.30
CA GLU A 616 14.81 -109.70 84.47
C GLU A 616 14.02 -110.36 85.61
N GLU A 617 12.83 -109.88 85.94
CA GLU A 617 11.95 -110.43 86.96
C GLU A 617 11.54 -111.87 86.61
N LYS A 618 11.14 -112.12 85.36
CA LYS A 618 10.84 -113.46 84.84
C LYS A 618 12.07 -114.38 84.86
N LEU A 619 13.26 -113.84 84.60
CA LEU A 619 14.52 -114.58 84.62
C LEU A 619 14.95 -114.93 86.05
N LYS A 620 14.89 -113.97 86.97
CA LYS A 620 15.08 -114.15 88.43
C LYS A 620 14.10 -115.19 88.97
N ALA A 621 12.82 -115.11 88.61
CA ALA A 621 11.81 -116.10 88.97
C ALA A 621 12.08 -117.49 88.36
N ARG A 622 12.59 -117.58 87.12
CA ARG A 622 12.99 -118.86 86.50
C ARG A 622 14.15 -119.50 87.25
N TYR A 623 15.23 -118.76 87.51
CA TYR A 623 16.39 -119.26 88.24
C TYR A 623 16.05 -119.61 89.69
N PHE A 624 15.26 -118.79 90.39
CA PHE A 624 14.80 -119.10 91.75
C PHE A 624 13.93 -120.37 91.79
N ASN A 625 13.03 -120.58 90.82
CA ASN A 625 12.27 -121.83 90.73
C ASN A 625 13.15 -123.04 90.36
N MET A 626 14.21 -122.85 89.58
CA MET A 626 15.18 -123.90 89.28
C MET A 626 16.01 -124.26 90.51
N TRP A 627 16.49 -123.28 91.27
CA TRP A 627 17.17 -123.44 92.55
C TRP A 627 16.26 -124.09 93.61
N LYS A 628 14.98 -123.71 93.69
CA LYS A 628 13.98 -124.36 94.56
C LYS A 628 13.71 -125.82 94.18
N LYS A 629 13.90 -126.21 92.91
CA LYS A 629 13.84 -127.61 92.45
C LYS A 629 15.16 -128.36 92.65
N TYR A 630 16.30 -127.66 92.65
CA TYR A 630 17.64 -128.25 92.66
C TYR A 630 17.84 -129.30 93.77
N PRO A 631 17.47 -129.09 95.06
CA PRO A 631 17.59 -130.12 96.10
C PRO A 631 16.87 -131.44 95.82
N LYS A 632 15.84 -131.46 94.94
CA LYS A 632 15.16 -132.69 94.51
C LYS A 632 15.86 -133.41 93.37
N ILE A 633 16.68 -132.70 92.59
CA ILE A 633 17.34 -133.20 91.37
C ILE A 633 18.82 -133.49 91.63
N VAL A 634 19.42 -132.87 92.67
CA VAL A 634 20.76 -133.17 93.19
C VAL A 634 21.01 -134.67 93.43
N PRO A 635 20.15 -135.45 94.12
CA PRO A 635 20.37 -136.88 94.27
C PRO A 635 20.43 -137.59 92.92
N ASP A 636 19.46 -137.37 92.02
CA ASP A 636 19.41 -137.95 90.67
C ASP A 636 20.65 -137.60 89.84
N ILE A 637 21.14 -136.36 89.93
CA ILE A 637 22.36 -135.91 89.25
C ILE A 637 23.57 -136.64 89.81
N LEU A 638 23.76 -136.64 91.14
CA LEU A 638 24.86 -137.31 91.83
C LEU A 638 24.84 -138.83 91.58
N GLU A 639 23.67 -139.44 91.48
CA GLU A 639 23.53 -140.86 91.14
C GLU A 639 23.85 -141.12 89.66
N SER A 640 23.37 -140.28 88.74
CA SER A 640 23.78 -140.36 87.32
C SER A 640 25.28 -140.12 87.12
N GLU A 641 25.90 -139.31 87.98
CA GLU A 641 27.33 -139.00 87.96
C GLU A 641 28.16 -140.10 88.62
N ARG A 642 27.69 -140.72 89.70
CA ARG A 642 28.23 -141.98 90.25
C ARG A 642 28.20 -143.09 89.21
N ILE A 643 27.06 -143.29 88.55
CA ILE A 643 26.92 -144.27 87.45
C ILE A 643 27.91 -143.94 86.32
N LYS A 644 28.00 -142.68 85.88
CA LYS A 644 29.03 -142.28 84.90
C LYS A 644 30.45 -142.52 85.41
N ASN A 645 30.72 -142.37 86.70
CA ASN A 645 32.04 -142.62 87.28
C ASN A 645 32.37 -144.12 87.34
N THR A 646 31.42 -145.00 87.67
CA THR A 646 31.66 -146.45 87.57
C THR A 646 31.83 -146.91 86.12
N TRP A 647 31.09 -146.35 85.16
CA TRP A 647 31.35 -146.59 83.74
C TRP A 647 32.73 -146.06 83.30
N ARG A 648 33.18 -144.90 83.82
CA ARG A 648 34.53 -144.36 83.57
C ARG A 648 35.62 -145.27 84.14
N GLU A 649 35.44 -145.76 85.37
CA GLU A 649 36.35 -146.69 86.04
C GLU A 649 36.45 -148.02 85.29
N ILE A 650 35.32 -148.62 84.87
CA ILE A 650 35.30 -149.84 84.05
C ILE A 650 35.99 -149.63 82.69
N VAL A 651 35.77 -148.50 82.02
CA VAL A 651 36.45 -148.20 80.75
C VAL A 651 37.96 -148.00 80.95
N GLN A 652 38.37 -147.43 82.07
CA GLN A 652 39.78 -147.21 82.42
C GLN A 652 40.48 -148.49 82.92
N GLU A 653 39.74 -149.47 83.45
CA GLU A 653 40.22 -150.83 83.75
C GLU A 653 40.42 -151.65 82.45
N VAL A 654 39.51 -151.52 81.48
CA VAL A 654 39.61 -152.18 80.16
C VAL A 654 40.64 -151.51 79.24
N VAL A 655 40.88 -150.20 79.39
CA VAL A 655 41.86 -149.42 78.60
C VAL A 655 42.67 -148.50 79.54
N PRO A 656 43.80 -148.99 80.12
CA PRO A 656 44.57 -148.24 81.12
C PRO A 656 45.06 -146.85 80.69
N ASP A 657 45.39 -146.67 79.41
CA ASP A 657 45.89 -145.41 78.85
C ASP A 657 44.78 -144.36 78.59
N PHE A 658 43.51 -144.67 78.90
CA PHE A 658 42.38 -143.78 78.65
C PHE A 658 41.85 -143.14 79.94
N ASP A 659 42.23 -141.88 80.20
CA ASP A 659 41.59 -141.05 81.24
C ASP A 659 40.34 -140.33 80.68
N PRO A 660 39.11 -140.76 81.04
CA PRO A 660 37.91 -140.13 80.53
C PRO A 660 37.63 -138.74 81.14
N ARG A 661 38.31 -138.33 82.23
CA ARG A 661 38.10 -137.02 82.87
C ARG A 661 38.73 -135.88 82.06
N GLN A 662 39.74 -136.15 81.23
CA GLN A 662 40.47 -135.11 80.48
C GLN A 662 39.79 -134.68 79.17
N ARG A 663 38.85 -135.47 78.60
CA ARG A 663 38.16 -135.14 77.33
C ARG A 663 36.87 -134.33 77.46
N GLY A 664 36.51 -133.94 78.68
CA GLY A 664 35.59 -132.84 78.96
C GLY A 664 35.94 -132.31 80.34
N VAL A 665 36.33 -131.05 80.50
CA VAL A 665 35.74 -129.89 79.82
C VAL A 665 36.81 -128.87 79.39
N ILE A 666 36.84 -128.52 78.09
CA ILE A 666 37.29 -127.19 77.67
C ILE A 666 36.08 -126.28 77.82
N LEU A 667 36.11 -125.42 78.85
CA LEU A 667 35.25 -124.24 78.92
C LEU A 667 35.99 -123.16 78.15
N GLU A 668 35.45 -122.78 76.99
CA GLU A 668 35.82 -121.54 76.32
C GLU A 668 35.12 -120.40 77.06
N ASP A 669 35.90 -119.49 77.66
CA ASP A 669 35.47 -118.21 78.22
C ASP A 669 35.35 -117.13 77.13
#